data_AF-A0A8J7UML3-F1
#
_entry.id   AF-A0A8J7UML3-F1
#
_cell.length_a   1.000
_cell.length_b   1.000
_cell.length_c   1.000
_cell.angle_alpha   90.00
_cell.angle_beta   90.00
_cell.angle_gamma   90.00
#
_symmetry.space_group_name_H-M   'P 1'
#
loop_
_entity.id
_entity.type
_entity.pdbx_description
1 polymer ?
#
loop_
_entity_poly.entity_id
_entity_poly.type
_entity_poly.pdbx_seq_one_letter_code
_entity_poly.pdbx_strand_id
1 'polypeptide(L)'
;MDDFSLVVAPNDSSGLVKSQADYVCTGNDDQNVINAAIAALPSTGGSVLLKEGTYHLTGNIKPRSYMTLKGEGDENTVLHFISSGSVGLTTGHDVTLSDFRITGTGRVYISTSHNIVKNVTVYDVDNSYMAAFMVYAYNEVLEDIQFINCNAIDVDRWGFVHNGGGSPMAVKDITYENCQAINCGKYDQYYGTSHQYSEAWDVGFDVAEYLDYAQNIVYIGCIAEGCWESGFHAEPPPALSSIKMINCISRDNGQKEKSGAPSPDFGAGYLVNENTYLENCVSERNIVGYQCDFSDGATLTGCTDTGSLKGVRVLAIGEAGLTLEDCTITDSPDPVYIWTGTTHNVAIRGMTIDTSTPRSTAGVTVYSLAKNPSEITIADSTISGYAIGVNNLASSKGLVSVYNVAVNDARTPFVGCDVENTGPTPTPTPTPIPTPDPTPTPIPTPDPTPTPTPVPGKNVLLVAGTAGLNSGDQAIKAHLEDLGYAVTVVDDGASSTSDAEGKDVVLISSSCGYGVYDTFRDVTVPALVWEAWVFDDMKLTGTSINKDYGAVAAQTQVEVVDSGHEMAAGLSGTVAVATTAGYEMFGAPTTDAVKVATIAGQPDKAVIFGYEEGDEMAGMTAPARRVGLFLSDNTAASMTPEGWKLFDAALTWSLDAGTTPTPTPTPTPTPTPTPTPTPTPTPTPTPTPDEEGTVLFVTHSTSLNAGDAAVKAHLEEQGYMVMAMDDDAVSAADADGKDLVIISSSTSNLGATFRDVAVPVVSCEAWVFDDLKMTGGSRGTDYYAEADQTQVSIADAGHALAGGLSGTVTVTGTAGWEMYGLPSSDAVKVATIAGQPDKAVIFGYEEGDEMVGMTAPARRVGFFLSDLVADSMTTDGWKLFDEAVEWATEEPGVPTPPPTTPGDGTVLFVTHSASLNAGDAAVKAHLEEQGYMVMAMDDDAVSAADADGKDLVIISSSTSNLGATFRDVAVPVVSCEAWVYDDLKMTGGSRGTDYYAEADQTQVLIADAGHALAGGLSGTVTVTGTAGWEMYGLPSSDAVKVATVAGQPDKAVIFGYDKGDEMVGMTAPARRVGFFLSDLVADSMTTDGWKLFDEAVEWASGRS
;
A
#
# COMPACT_ATOMS: atom_id res chain seq x y z
N MET A 1 21.22 7.12 -30.38
CA MET A 1 20.90 7.81 -31.65
C MET A 1 21.82 9.01 -31.73
N ASP A 2 22.42 9.31 -32.89
CA ASP A 2 23.33 10.45 -33.02
C ASP A 2 22.59 11.77 -32.71
N ASP A 3 23.11 12.49 -31.72
CA ASP A 3 22.49 13.56 -30.95
C ASP A 3 22.39 14.88 -31.75
N PHE A 4 21.31 15.06 -32.51
CA PHE A 4 21.11 16.29 -33.27
C PHE A 4 21.07 17.48 -32.32
N SER A 5 22.08 18.35 -32.42
CA SER A 5 22.27 19.48 -31.53
C SER A 5 22.33 20.79 -32.30
N LEU A 6 21.63 21.81 -31.81
CA LEU A 6 21.69 23.18 -32.30
C LEU A 6 22.31 24.09 -31.24
N VAL A 7 23.27 24.91 -31.64
CA VAL A 7 23.97 25.84 -30.76
C VAL A 7 23.38 27.24 -30.88
N VAL A 8 22.98 27.83 -29.75
CA VAL A 8 22.47 29.20 -29.66
C VAL A 8 23.44 30.04 -28.84
N ALA A 9 23.96 31.13 -29.41
CA ALA A 9 24.85 32.06 -28.71
C ALA A 9 24.11 33.35 -28.29
N PRO A 10 24.30 33.83 -27.04
CA PRO A 10 23.75 35.11 -26.62
C PRO A 10 24.52 36.26 -27.30
N ASN A 11 23.92 37.45 -27.37
CA ASN A 11 24.51 38.59 -28.09
C ASN A 11 25.85 39.07 -27.49
N ASP A 12 26.01 38.93 -26.18
CA ASP A 12 27.19 39.33 -25.40
C ASP A 12 28.33 38.30 -25.43
N SER A 13 28.12 37.12 -26.02
CA SER A 13 29.16 36.10 -26.19
C SER A 13 30.31 36.54 -27.11
N SER A 14 31.44 35.84 -27.01
CA SER A 14 32.63 36.14 -27.80
C SER A 14 32.39 36.02 -29.31
N GLY A 15 33.17 36.76 -30.12
CA GLY A 15 33.07 36.68 -31.58
C GLY A 15 33.32 35.28 -32.12
N LEU A 16 34.14 34.48 -31.44
CA LEU A 16 34.38 33.07 -31.80
C LEU A 16 33.13 32.23 -31.57
N VAL A 17 32.51 32.33 -30.39
CA VAL A 17 31.29 31.61 -30.02
C VAL A 17 30.15 31.94 -30.99
N LYS A 18 29.93 33.23 -31.31
CA LYS A 18 28.92 33.65 -32.29
C LYS A 18 29.19 33.13 -33.70
N SER A 19 30.45 32.97 -34.10
CA SER A 19 30.80 32.43 -35.42
C SER A 19 30.59 30.92 -35.55
N GLN A 20 30.49 30.22 -34.43
CA GLN A 20 30.31 28.77 -34.33
C GLN A 20 28.86 28.36 -34.02
N ALA A 21 28.00 29.31 -33.65
CA ALA A 21 26.61 29.05 -33.31
C ALA A 21 25.71 28.96 -34.55
N ASP A 22 24.70 28.09 -34.50
CA ASP A 22 23.66 27.97 -35.51
C ASP A 22 22.68 29.15 -35.44
N TYR A 23 22.45 29.65 -34.23
CA TYR A 23 21.59 30.79 -33.94
C TYR A 23 22.34 31.82 -33.07
N VAL A 24 22.21 33.10 -33.41
CA VAL A 24 22.80 34.19 -32.63
C VAL A 24 21.68 35.13 -32.18
N CYS A 25 21.54 35.25 -30.87
CA CYS A 25 20.59 36.14 -30.20
C CYS A 25 20.91 37.62 -30.43
N THR A 26 19.92 38.48 -30.27
CA THR A 26 20.05 39.92 -30.54
C THR A 26 20.32 40.75 -29.28
N GLY A 27 20.17 40.13 -28.09
CA GLY A 27 20.21 40.79 -26.80
C GLY A 27 18.89 41.50 -26.46
N ASN A 28 17.84 41.23 -27.25
CA ASN A 28 16.47 41.68 -27.03
C ASN A 28 15.54 40.57 -27.53
N ASP A 29 14.52 40.24 -26.74
CA ASP A 29 13.53 39.20 -27.04
C ASP A 29 14.16 37.86 -27.49
N ASP A 30 15.23 37.45 -26.80
CA ASP A 30 16.05 36.31 -27.20
C ASP A 30 15.29 34.97 -27.15
N GLN A 31 14.16 34.91 -26.43
CA GLN A 31 13.26 33.75 -26.44
C GLN A 31 12.78 33.41 -27.85
N ASN A 32 12.64 34.41 -28.74
CA ASN A 32 12.20 34.16 -30.12
C ASN A 32 13.25 33.39 -30.91
N VAL A 33 14.54 33.66 -30.67
CA VAL A 33 15.66 32.96 -31.31
C VAL A 33 15.81 31.55 -30.73
N ILE A 34 15.71 31.42 -29.41
CA ILE A 34 15.74 30.11 -28.74
C ILE A 34 14.58 29.23 -29.21
N ASN A 35 13.36 29.76 -29.24
CA ASN A 35 12.18 29.03 -29.71
C ASN A 35 12.27 28.68 -31.21
N ALA A 36 12.93 29.49 -32.03
CA ALA A 36 13.20 29.16 -33.42
C ALA A 36 14.20 27.98 -33.56
N ALA A 37 15.20 27.89 -32.68
CA ALA A 37 16.09 26.72 -32.61
C ALA A 37 15.36 25.46 -32.15
N ILE A 38 14.52 25.57 -31.10
CA ILE A 38 13.67 24.46 -30.62
C ILE A 38 12.75 23.95 -31.73
N ALA A 39 12.14 24.85 -32.50
CA ALA A 39 11.26 24.50 -33.62
C ALA A 39 12.01 23.85 -34.81
N ALA A 40 13.32 24.07 -34.94
CA ALA A 40 14.14 23.52 -36.00
C ALA A 40 14.70 22.11 -35.69
N LEU A 41 14.61 21.66 -34.44
CA LEU A 41 14.95 20.29 -34.07
C LEU A 41 14.04 19.28 -34.85
N PRO A 42 14.54 18.09 -35.21
CA PRO A 42 13.74 17.01 -35.80
C PRO A 42 12.56 16.57 -34.90
N SER A 43 11.48 16.08 -35.48
CA SER A 43 10.32 15.58 -34.71
C SER A 43 10.67 14.47 -33.71
N THR A 44 11.77 13.75 -33.95
CA THR A 44 12.32 12.70 -33.07
C THR A 44 13.09 13.24 -31.86
N GLY A 45 13.23 14.56 -31.71
CA GLY A 45 13.94 15.17 -30.59
C GLY A 45 15.31 15.75 -30.93
N GLY A 46 16.08 16.08 -29.89
CA GLY A 46 17.44 16.61 -29.98
C GLY A 46 17.77 17.65 -28.91
N SER A 47 18.92 18.29 -29.03
CA SER A 47 19.44 19.21 -28.02
C SER A 47 19.53 20.65 -28.52
N VAL A 48 19.14 21.62 -27.69
CA VAL A 48 19.47 23.04 -27.89
C VAL A 48 20.49 23.45 -26.84
N LEU A 49 21.69 23.79 -27.29
CA LEU A 49 22.82 24.17 -26.44
C LEU A 49 22.94 25.69 -26.36
N LEU A 50 22.66 26.25 -25.19
CA LEU A 50 22.80 27.66 -24.87
C LEU A 50 24.22 27.94 -24.38
N LYS A 51 24.97 28.73 -25.13
CA LYS A 51 26.36 29.08 -24.78
C LYS A 51 26.44 30.09 -23.63
N GLU A 52 27.63 30.23 -23.07
CA GLU A 52 27.95 31.23 -22.04
C GLU A 52 27.50 32.66 -22.45
N GLY A 53 26.93 33.39 -21.50
CA GLY A 53 26.46 34.77 -21.63
C GLY A 53 25.01 34.97 -21.14
N THR A 54 24.49 36.17 -21.40
CA THR A 54 23.18 36.61 -20.89
C THR A 54 22.16 36.72 -22.01
N TYR A 55 21.08 35.94 -21.91
CA TYR A 55 19.92 35.98 -22.79
C TYR A 55 18.86 36.90 -22.20
N HIS A 56 18.43 37.91 -22.95
CA HIS A 56 17.46 38.89 -22.48
C HIS A 56 16.06 38.54 -22.99
N LEU A 57 15.18 38.17 -22.06
CA LEU A 57 13.89 37.53 -22.34
C LEU A 57 12.74 38.43 -21.90
N THR A 58 11.70 38.53 -22.74
CA THR A 58 10.45 39.25 -22.44
C THR A 58 9.21 38.35 -22.48
N GLY A 59 9.42 37.05 -22.69
CA GLY A 59 8.36 36.06 -22.81
C GLY A 59 8.89 34.64 -22.69
N ASN A 60 8.01 33.65 -22.94
CA ASN A 60 8.30 32.25 -22.61
C ASN A 60 9.27 31.58 -23.58
N ILE A 61 10.17 30.77 -23.03
CA ILE A 61 10.85 29.69 -23.75
C ILE A 61 9.93 28.46 -23.69
N LYS A 62 9.72 27.81 -24.84
CA LYS A 62 8.73 26.74 -25.01
C LYS A 62 9.39 25.46 -25.52
N PRO A 63 10.06 24.68 -24.64
CA PRO A 63 10.49 23.34 -24.96
C PRO A 63 9.32 22.46 -25.43
N ARG A 64 9.64 21.41 -26.19
CA ARG A 64 8.67 20.44 -26.73
C ARG A 64 9.14 19.02 -26.43
N SER A 65 8.35 17.99 -26.75
CA SER A 65 8.73 16.63 -26.37
C SER A 65 10.08 16.17 -26.93
N TYR A 66 10.73 15.27 -26.17
CA TYR A 66 11.96 14.55 -26.52
C TYR A 66 13.20 15.45 -26.74
N MET A 67 13.33 16.55 -25.98
CA MET A 67 14.44 17.47 -26.19
C MET A 67 15.15 17.91 -24.91
N THR A 68 16.43 18.24 -25.06
CA THR A 68 17.26 18.78 -23.97
C THR A 68 17.59 20.26 -24.21
N LEU A 69 17.19 21.15 -23.30
CA LEU A 69 17.59 22.56 -23.29
C LEU A 69 18.72 22.69 -22.27
N LYS A 70 19.93 22.91 -22.76
CA LYS A 70 21.14 22.82 -21.94
C LYS A 70 22.00 24.06 -22.03
N GLY A 71 22.38 24.63 -20.90
CA GLY A 71 23.39 25.68 -20.79
C GLY A 71 24.81 25.15 -20.54
N GLU A 72 25.71 26.03 -20.13
CA GLU A 72 27.10 25.71 -19.78
C GLU A 72 27.39 25.86 -18.28
N GLY A 73 26.34 25.83 -17.46
CA GLY A 73 26.39 25.99 -16.01
C GLY A 73 25.63 27.24 -15.57
N ASP A 74 25.18 27.24 -14.33
CA ASP A 74 24.36 28.31 -13.77
C ASP A 74 25.11 29.65 -13.63
N GLU A 75 26.44 29.63 -13.45
CA GLU A 75 27.27 30.84 -13.49
C GLU A 75 27.58 31.34 -14.91
N ASN A 76 27.44 30.48 -15.92
CA ASN A 76 27.89 30.76 -17.29
C ASN A 76 26.74 31.13 -18.22
N THR A 77 25.59 30.47 -18.10
CA THR A 77 24.42 30.69 -18.97
C THR A 77 23.28 31.31 -18.16
N VAL A 78 23.00 32.59 -18.40
CA VAL A 78 21.97 33.35 -17.67
C VAL A 78 20.78 33.67 -18.56
N LEU A 79 19.61 33.21 -18.16
CA LEU A 79 18.30 33.56 -18.72
C LEU A 79 17.70 34.70 -17.90
N HIS A 80 17.90 35.93 -18.37
CA HIS A 80 17.45 37.13 -17.66
C HIS A 80 16.09 37.61 -18.20
N PHE A 81 15.04 37.47 -17.39
CA PHE A 81 13.68 37.86 -17.74
C PHE A 81 13.40 39.31 -17.33
N ILE A 82 13.35 40.19 -18.33
CA ILE A 82 13.04 41.63 -18.18
C ILE A 82 11.54 41.85 -17.90
N SER A 83 10.70 40.95 -18.38
CA SER A 83 9.26 40.91 -18.08
C SER A 83 8.81 39.49 -17.82
N SER A 84 7.70 39.36 -17.10
CA SER A 84 7.20 38.08 -16.60
C SER A 84 7.11 37.04 -17.72
N GLY A 85 7.85 35.95 -17.54
CA GLY A 85 7.88 34.80 -18.43
C GLY A 85 8.39 33.55 -17.74
N SER A 86 8.42 32.44 -18.48
CA SER A 86 8.86 31.14 -17.96
C SER A 86 9.67 30.35 -18.98
N VAL A 87 10.51 29.46 -18.47
CA VAL A 87 10.87 28.24 -19.20
C VAL A 87 9.73 27.25 -18.92
N GLY A 88 8.83 27.11 -19.90
CA GLY A 88 7.52 26.47 -19.70
C GLY A 88 7.42 25.10 -20.35
N LEU A 89 7.31 24.04 -19.54
CA LEU A 89 7.04 22.67 -19.96
C LEU A 89 5.52 22.43 -19.99
N THR A 90 4.86 23.01 -21.00
CA THR A 90 3.38 23.10 -21.04
C THR A 90 2.68 22.29 -22.12
N THR A 91 3.44 21.69 -23.05
CA THR A 91 2.88 21.00 -24.22
C THR A 91 3.71 19.79 -24.67
N GLY A 92 4.74 19.40 -23.91
CA GLY A 92 5.61 18.28 -24.27
C GLY A 92 6.16 17.58 -23.04
N HIS A 93 6.42 16.29 -23.18
CA HIS A 93 6.93 15.35 -22.17
C HIS A 93 8.31 14.84 -22.59
N ASP A 94 9.05 14.15 -21.72
CA ASP A 94 10.43 13.72 -21.98
C ASP A 94 11.35 14.92 -22.29
N VAL A 95 11.20 16.01 -21.52
CA VAL A 95 12.05 17.21 -21.66
C VAL A 95 13.07 17.26 -20.54
N THR A 96 14.33 17.52 -20.91
CA THR A 96 15.39 17.81 -19.95
C THR A 96 15.78 19.29 -20.00
N LEU A 97 15.67 19.98 -18.87
CA LEU A 97 16.24 21.31 -18.66
C LEU A 97 17.55 21.16 -17.89
N SER A 98 18.65 21.75 -18.35
CA SER A 98 19.92 21.64 -17.61
C SER A 98 20.88 22.80 -17.70
N ASP A 99 21.65 23.00 -16.63
CA ASP A 99 22.90 23.79 -16.60
C ASP A 99 22.73 25.30 -16.93
N PHE A 100 21.75 25.98 -16.35
CA PHE A 100 21.59 27.44 -16.52
C PHE A 100 20.95 28.13 -15.30
N ARG A 101 21.07 29.46 -15.24
CA ARG A 101 20.45 30.30 -14.21
C ARG A 101 19.32 31.15 -14.78
N ILE A 102 18.23 31.29 -14.03
CA ILE A 102 17.12 32.22 -14.30
C ILE A 102 17.20 33.38 -13.31
N THR A 103 17.03 34.61 -13.80
CA THR A 103 17.03 35.84 -12.98
C THR A 103 15.94 36.83 -13.43
N GLY A 104 15.71 37.89 -12.66
CA GLY A 104 14.74 38.93 -12.98
C GLY A 104 13.32 38.51 -12.59
N THR A 105 12.42 38.37 -13.55
CA THR A 105 11.01 38.01 -13.28
C THR A 105 10.65 36.58 -13.69
N GLY A 106 11.64 35.79 -14.12
CA GLY A 106 11.44 34.49 -14.75
C GLY A 106 11.25 33.35 -13.77
N ARG A 107 10.63 32.24 -14.20
CA ARG A 107 10.47 30.99 -13.42
C ARG A 107 10.62 29.74 -14.28
N VAL A 108 10.68 28.57 -13.64
CA VAL A 108 10.37 27.28 -14.27
C VAL A 108 8.89 26.95 -14.02
N TYR A 109 8.17 26.56 -15.07
CA TYR A 109 6.74 26.19 -14.98
C TYR A 109 6.50 24.87 -15.70
N ILE A 110 5.97 23.88 -14.98
CA ILE A 110 5.76 22.52 -15.46
C ILE A 110 4.27 22.18 -15.34
N SER A 111 3.67 21.78 -16.45
CA SER A 111 2.29 21.29 -16.52
C SER A 111 2.20 20.09 -17.47
N THR A 112 3.22 19.23 -17.46
CA THR A 112 3.33 17.99 -18.25
C THR A 112 4.24 17.00 -17.51
N SER A 113 4.00 15.70 -17.70
CA SER A 113 4.74 14.59 -17.07
C SER A 113 6.09 14.26 -17.73
N HIS A 114 6.87 13.38 -17.11
CA HIS A 114 8.12 12.81 -17.64
C HIS A 114 9.21 13.84 -17.91
N ASN A 115 9.41 14.77 -16.99
CA ASN A 115 10.33 15.89 -17.18
C ASN A 115 11.46 15.90 -16.16
N ILE A 116 12.67 16.23 -16.62
CA ILE A 116 13.86 16.32 -15.77
C ILE A 116 14.38 17.75 -15.76
N VAL A 117 14.58 18.33 -14.59
CA VAL A 117 15.23 19.63 -14.38
C VAL A 117 16.49 19.39 -13.57
N LYS A 118 17.66 19.75 -14.11
CA LYS A 118 18.95 19.43 -13.51
C LYS A 118 19.93 20.61 -13.50
N ASN A 119 20.56 20.90 -12.37
CA ASN A 119 21.55 21.99 -12.25
C ASN A 119 20.98 23.35 -12.72
N VAL A 120 19.73 23.63 -12.38
CA VAL A 120 19.06 24.90 -12.72
C VAL A 120 18.92 25.73 -11.46
N THR A 121 19.42 26.97 -11.48
CA THR A 121 19.29 27.92 -10.37
C THR A 121 18.33 29.04 -10.76
N VAL A 122 17.28 29.26 -9.98
CA VAL A 122 16.47 30.49 -10.01
C VAL A 122 16.97 31.38 -8.89
N TYR A 123 17.51 32.55 -9.25
CA TYR A 123 18.26 33.42 -8.34
C TYR A 123 17.81 34.87 -8.46
N ASP A 124 17.63 35.55 -7.33
CA ASP A 124 17.34 36.99 -7.25
C ASP A 124 16.20 37.38 -8.20
N VAL A 125 15.05 36.74 -7.96
CA VAL A 125 13.82 36.96 -8.72
C VAL A 125 12.75 37.59 -7.86
N ASP A 126 11.96 38.46 -8.47
CA ASP A 126 10.90 39.19 -7.78
C ASP A 126 9.65 38.35 -7.50
N ASN A 127 8.68 38.99 -6.84
CA ASN A 127 7.34 38.48 -6.58
C ASN A 127 6.36 38.58 -7.78
N SER A 128 6.85 38.64 -9.02
CA SER A 128 5.96 38.66 -10.20
C SER A 128 5.14 37.36 -10.38
N TYR A 129 5.63 36.24 -9.81
CA TYR A 129 4.98 34.94 -9.84
C TYR A 129 4.93 34.34 -8.44
N MET A 130 4.07 33.33 -8.28
CA MET A 130 3.92 32.60 -7.03
C MET A 130 5.17 31.77 -6.67
N ALA A 131 5.82 31.09 -7.61
CA ALA A 131 6.95 30.21 -7.29
C ALA A 131 8.11 30.34 -8.27
N ALA A 132 9.33 30.05 -7.79
CA ALA A 132 10.52 29.92 -8.62
C ALA A 132 10.47 28.65 -9.50
N PHE A 133 10.08 27.53 -8.91
CA PHE A 133 9.77 26.28 -9.60
C PHE A 133 8.33 25.90 -9.30
N MET A 134 7.52 25.78 -10.36
CA MET A 134 6.10 25.50 -10.24
C MET A 134 5.74 24.22 -10.99
N VAL A 135 5.19 23.24 -10.29
CA VAL A 135 4.47 22.09 -10.85
C VAL A 135 2.98 22.39 -10.71
N TYR A 136 2.25 22.48 -11.82
CA TYR A 136 0.85 22.90 -11.84
C TYR A 136 -0.01 21.93 -12.64
N ALA A 137 -0.78 21.10 -11.94
CA ALA A 137 -1.69 20.12 -12.55
C ALA A 137 -3.03 20.78 -12.91
N TYR A 138 -3.44 20.77 -14.19
CA TYR A 138 -4.70 21.38 -14.61
C TYR A 138 -5.59 20.45 -15.44
N ASN A 139 -6.61 19.85 -14.82
CA ASN A 139 -7.44 18.78 -15.40
C ASN A 139 -6.60 17.58 -15.89
N GLU A 140 -5.56 17.23 -15.13
CA GLU A 140 -4.62 16.18 -15.44
C GLU A 140 -3.94 15.64 -14.16
N VAL A 141 -3.30 14.49 -14.31
CA VAL A 141 -2.38 13.94 -13.31
C VAL A 141 -0.97 14.17 -13.84
N LEU A 142 -0.14 14.85 -13.06
CA LEU A 142 1.28 15.01 -13.39
C LEU A 142 2.09 13.94 -12.66
N GLU A 143 2.97 13.27 -13.39
CA GLU A 143 3.79 12.19 -12.86
C GLU A 143 5.21 12.17 -13.42
N ASP A 144 6.12 11.50 -12.70
CA ASP A 144 7.51 11.26 -13.12
C ASP A 144 8.24 12.56 -13.48
N ILE A 145 8.37 13.44 -12.49
CA ILE A 145 9.10 14.70 -12.62
C ILE A 145 10.26 14.69 -11.64
N GLN A 146 11.46 15.01 -12.13
CA GLN A 146 12.70 14.95 -11.35
C GLN A 146 13.38 16.31 -11.32
N PHE A 147 13.76 16.75 -10.12
CA PHE A 147 14.61 17.90 -9.87
C PHE A 147 15.94 17.44 -9.26
N ILE A 148 17.05 17.74 -9.92
CA ILE A 148 18.38 17.27 -9.50
C ILE A 148 19.32 18.48 -9.39
N ASN A 149 19.83 18.77 -8.20
CA ASN A 149 20.66 19.95 -7.92
C ASN A 149 20.02 21.28 -8.38
N CYS A 150 18.71 21.42 -8.22
CA CYS A 150 18.00 22.66 -8.54
C CYS A 150 17.94 23.59 -7.34
N ASN A 151 18.13 24.89 -7.57
CA ASN A 151 18.24 25.86 -6.47
C ASN A 151 17.30 27.05 -6.68
N ALA A 152 16.47 27.35 -5.69
CA ALA A 152 15.76 28.61 -5.54
C ALA A 152 16.46 29.43 -4.45
N ILE A 153 17.15 30.50 -4.82
CA ILE A 153 18.00 31.28 -3.90
C ILE A 153 17.62 32.75 -3.97
N ASP A 154 17.37 33.37 -2.81
CA ASP A 154 17.04 34.79 -2.69
C ASP A 154 15.87 35.17 -3.62
N VAL A 155 14.84 34.31 -3.65
CA VAL A 155 13.64 34.52 -4.46
C VAL A 155 12.56 35.16 -3.59
N ASP A 156 11.94 36.24 -4.05
CA ASP A 156 10.92 37.00 -3.30
C ASP A 156 9.52 36.34 -3.37
N ARG A 157 9.50 35.02 -3.30
CA ARG A 157 8.32 34.16 -3.48
C ARG A 157 8.60 32.74 -2.98
N TRP A 158 7.67 31.80 -3.16
CA TRP A 158 7.92 30.38 -2.87
C TRP A 158 9.08 29.81 -3.70
N GLY A 159 9.82 28.86 -3.11
CA GLY A 159 10.88 28.13 -3.80
C GLY A 159 10.32 27.13 -4.81
N PHE A 160 9.88 25.97 -4.32
CA PHE A 160 9.30 24.88 -5.10
C PHE A 160 7.86 24.64 -4.66
N VAL A 161 6.91 24.61 -5.60
CA VAL A 161 5.49 24.43 -5.30
C VAL A 161 4.83 23.43 -6.22
N HIS A 162 4.02 22.55 -5.63
CA HIS A 162 3.02 21.72 -6.30
C HIS A 162 1.64 22.31 -6.05
N ASN A 163 0.87 22.53 -7.10
CA ASN A 163 -0.49 23.07 -7.00
C ASN A 163 -1.31 22.64 -8.22
N GLY A 164 -2.59 22.99 -8.27
CA GLY A 164 -3.42 22.64 -9.41
C GLY A 164 -4.68 23.46 -9.55
N GLY A 165 -5.53 23.01 -10.48
CA GLY A 165 -6.87 23.54 -10.68
C GLY A 165 -7.65 22.72 -11.69
N GLY A 166 -8.98 22.69 -11.57
CA GLY A 166 -9.81 21.82 -12.40
C GLY A 166 -9.93 20.42 -11.80
N SER A 167 -10.26 19.41 -12.61
CA SER A 167 -10.41 18.03 -12.15
C SER A 167 -10.05 17.04 -13.27
N PRO A 168 -9.08 16.13 -13.04
CA PRO A 168 -8.30 15.96 -11.81
C PRO A 168 -7.22 17.06 -11.63
N MET A 169 -6.80 17.30 -10.40
CA MET A 169 -5.66 18.15 -10.05
C MET A 169 -4.69 17.38 -9.14
N ALA A 170 -3.98 16.41 -9.70
CA ALA A 170 -3.15 15.49 -8.92
C ALA A 170 -1.69 15.50 -9.36
N VAL A 171 -0.80 15.21 -8.42
CA VAL A 171 0.63 15.04 -8.66
C VAL A 171 1.10 13.74 -8.01
N LYS A 172 1.96 12.99 -8.70
CA LYS A 172 2.60 11.82 -8.11
C LYS A 172 3.99 11.57 -8.65
N ASP A 173 4.77 10.76 -7.95
CA ASP A 173 6.11 10.32 -8.40
C ASP A 173 7.03 11.50 -8.74
N ILE A 174 7.12 12.46 -7.82
CA ILE A 174 7.97 13.65 -7.96
C ILE A 174 9.18 13.50 -7.06
N THR A 175 10.38 13.61 -7.63
CA THR A 175 11.64 13.44 -6.88
C THR A 175 12.47 14.73 -6.89
N TYR A 176 12.98 15.09 -5.71
CA TYR A 176 13.93 16.17 -5.50
C TYR A 176 15.22 15.60 -4.92
N GLU A 177 16.32 15.72 -5.65
CA GLU A 177 17.64 15.27 -5.22
C GLU A 177 18.57 16.48 -5.09
N ASN A 178 19.14 16.67 -3.89
CA ASN A 178 20.13 17.72 -3.60
C ASN A 178 19.67 19.14 -3.98
N CYS A 179 18.37 19.41 -3.91
CA CYS A 179 17.80 20.71 -4.25
C CYS A 179 17.84 21.68 -3.06
N GLN A 180 17.89 22.99 -3.32
CA GLN A 180 18.01 24.00 -2.29
C GLN A 180 16.95 25.10 -2.42
N ALA A 181 16.26 25.41 -1.33
CA ALA A 181 15.39 26.57 -1.18
C ALA A 181 15.97 27.49 -0.10
N ILE A 182 16.58 28.60 -0.50
CA ILE A 182 17.34 29.49 0.40
C ILE A 182 16.75 30.90 0.34
N ASN A 183 16.40 31.45 1.51
CA ASN A 183 15.83 32.78 1.68
C ASN A 183 14.56 33.05 0.85
N CYS A 184 13.78 32.01 0.55
CA CYS A 184 12.52 32.14 -0.20
C CYS A 184 11.52 33.01 0.57
N GLY A 185 11.00 34.05 -0.08
CA GLY A 185 10.07 35.05 0.48
C GLY A 185 10.67 35.98 1.55
N LYS A 186 11.99 35.90 1.81
CA LYS A 186 12.58 36.57 2.98
C LYS A 186 12.63 38.09 2.86
N TYR A 187 12.87 38.60 1.66
CA TYR A 187 13.15 40.03 1.44
C TYR A 187 11.91 40.78 0.95
N ASP A 188 11.21 40.25 -0.03
CA ASP A 188 9.86 40.63 -0.42
C ASP A 188 9.02 39.35 -0.63
N GLN A 189 7.70 39.49 -0.52
CA GLN A 189 6.79 38.34 -0.51
C GLN A 189 5.80 38.40 -1.67
N TYR A 190 5.31 37.23 -2.09
CA TYR A 190 4.20 37.18 -3.04
C TYR A 190 2.86 37.38 -2.33
N TYR A 191 2.19 38.48 -2.66
CA TYR A 191 0.82 38.78 -2.22
C TYR A 191 -0.15 38.51 -3.37
N GLY A 192 -0.80 37.34 -3.36
CA GLY A 192 -1.81 36.99 -4.36
C GLY A 192 -2.96 38.01 -4.42
N THR A 193 -3.51 38.26 -5.60
CA THR A 193 -4.60 39.26 -5.80
C THR A 193 -5.97 38.82 -5.25
N SER A 194 -6.09 37.57 -4.79
CA SER A 194 -7.33 36.94 -4.31
C SER A 194 -7.20 36.24 -2.95
N HIS A 195 -6.04 36.31 -2.29
CA HIS A 195 -5.87 35.62 -1.01
C HIS A 195 -6.74 36.28 0.06
N GLN A 196 -7.54 35.48 0.75
CA GLN A 196 -8.47 35.92 1.79
C GLN A 196 -7.76 36.52 3.02
N TYR A 197 -6.44 36.34 3.09
CA TYR A 197 -5.56 36.82 4.13
C TYR A 197 -4.67 37.95 3.57
N SER A 198 -4.57 39.06 4.31
CA SER A 198 -3.71 40.20 3.95
C SER A 198 -2.21 39.94 4.18
N GLU A 199 -1.78 38.68 4.10
CA GLU A 199 -0.48 38.19 4.56
C GLU A 199 0.05 37.13 3.58
N ALA A 200 1.37 37.07 3.44
CA ALA A 200 2.05 36.15 2.52
C ALA A 200 2.61 34.91 3.22
N TRP A 201 2.61 33.81 2.48
CA TRP A 201 2.83 32.43 2.95
C TRP A 201 4.03 31.74 2.29
N ASP A 202 5.04 32.51 1.88
CA ASP A 202 6.16 31.98 1.10
C ASP A 202 7.01 30.95 1.89
N VAL A 203 7.10 29.73 1.37
CA VAL A 203 7.88 28.62 1.94
C VAL A 203 9.00 28.15 1.01
N GLY A 204 9.86 27.25 1.50
CA GLY A 204 10.92 26.63 0.71
C GLY A 204 10.40 25.60 -0.29
N PHE A 205 9.93 24.47 0.21
CA PHE A 205 9.29 23.39 -0.56
C PHE A 205 7.84 23.23 -0.11
N ASP A 206 6.91 23.17 -1.06
CA ASP A 206 5.48 23.18 -0.78
C ASP A 206 4.70 22.11 -1.55
N VAL A 207 3.77 21.48 -0.84
CA VAL A 207 2.66 20.69 -1.39
C VAL A 207 1.38 21.40 -0.96
N ALA A 208 0.76 22.13 -1.89
CA ALA A 208 -0.34 23.05 -1.57
C ALA A 208 -1.71 22.36 -1.45
N GLU A 209 -2.62 22.99 -0.71
CA GLU A 209 -3.99 22.50 -0.41
C GLU A 209 -4.89 22.22 -1.63
N TYR A 210 -4.60 22.81 -2.80
CA TYR A 210 -5.46 22.74 -3.99
C TYR A 210 -5.23 21.51 -4.87
N LEU A 211 -4.66 20.44 -4.34
CA LEU A 211 -4.49 19.19 -5.06
C LEU A 211 -5.59 18.22 -4.64
N ASP A 212 -6.10 17.38 -5.56
CA ASP A 212 -7.04 16.30 -5.23
C ASP A 212 -6.32 15.23 -4.40
N TYR A 213 -5.09 14.90 -4.80
CA TYR A 213 -4.15 14.11 -4.01
C TYR A 213 -2.71 14.38 -4.43
N ALA A 214 -1.79 14.12 -3.50
CA ALA A 214 -0.35 14.06 -3.78
C ALA A 214 0.20 12.71 -3.32
N GLN A 215 0.92 12.02 -4.21
CA GLN A 215 1.43 10.68 -3.93
C GLN A 215 2.93 10.55 -4.24
N ASN A 216 3.69 9.87 -3.37
CA ASN A 216 5.08 9.53 -3.63
C ASN A 216 5.95 10.76 -4.01
N ILE A 217 5.88 11.81 -3.18
CA ILE A 217 6.74 12.98 -3.32
C ILE A 217 7.98 12.75 -2.45
N VAL A 218 9.16 12.69 -3.07
CA VAL A 218 10.39 12.26 -2.43
C VAL A 218 11.44 13.37 -2.45
N TYR A 219 11.97 13.72 -1.28
CA TYR A 219 13.08 14.66 -1.10
C TYR A 219 14.30 13.92 -0.55
N ILE A 220 15.43 14.01 -1.23
CA ILE A 220 16.70 13.36 -0.85
C ILE A 220 17.79 14.42 -0.77
N GLY A 221 18.39 14.60 0.40
CA GLY A 221 19.52 15.53 0.58
C GLY A 221 19.17 17.00 0.32
N CYS A 222 17.88 17.36 0.38
CA CYS A 222 17.43 18.72 0.08
C CYS A 222 17.64 19.67 1.26
N ILE A 223 17.84 20.95 0.97
CA ILE A 223 18.11 21.99 1.97
C ILE A 223 17.05 23.09 1.88
N ALA A 224 16.38 23.37 2.99
CA ALA A 224 15.54 24.55 3.15
C ALA A 224 16.15 25.48 4.22
N GLU A 225 16.49 26.71 3.84
CA GLU A 225 17.18 27.65 4.73
C GLU A 225 16.59 29.06 4.70
N GLY A 226 16.38 29.64 5.88
CA GLY A 226 16.07 31.06 6.01
C GLY A 226 14.80 31.51 5.30
N CYS A 227 13.88 30.58 5.01
CA CYS A 227 12.61 30.87 4.34
C CYS A 227 11.69 31.71 5.24
N TRP A 228 10.78 32.46 4.61
CA TRP A 228 9.85 33.34 5.31
C TRP A 228 8.99 32.59 6.33
N GLU A 229 8.36 31.50 5.92
CA GLU A 229 7.57 30.60 6.76
C GLU A 229 8.30 29.26 6.96
N SER A 230 7.66 28.14 6.60
CA SER A 230 8.23 26.80 6.70
C SER A 230 9.40 26.55 5.73
N GLY A 231 10.29 25.64 6.12
CA GLY A 231 11.29 25.08 5.23
C GLY A 231 10.66 24.07 4.26
N PHE A 232 10.19 22.95 4.80
CA PHE A 232 9.39 21.96 4.10
C PHE A 232 7.96 22.03 4.60
N HIS A 233 7.03 22.23 3.67
CA HIS A 233 5.64 22.49 3.95
C HIS A 233 4.75 21.55 3.14
N ALA A 234 3.75 20.99 3.81
CA ALA A 234 2.65 20.30 3.18
C ALA A 234 1.39 20.79 3.88
N GLU A 235 0.49 21.44 3.15
CA GLU A 235 -0.89 21.64 3.60
C GLU A 235 -1.65 20.36 3.24
N PRO A 236 -2.63 19.89 4.03
CA PRO A 236 -3.35 18.66 3.70
C PRO A 236 -4.30 18.88 2.49
N PRO A 237 -4.00 18.35 1.27
CA PRO A 237 -5.04 18.06 0.28
C PRO A 237 -6.03 17.02 0.83
N PRO A 238 -7.13 16.73 0.13
CA PRO A 238 -8.07 15.69 0.51
C PRO A 238 -7.44 14.29 0.69
N ALA A 239 -6.24 14.03 0.14
CA ALA A 239 -5.44 12.84 0.45
C ALA A 239 -3.93 13.06 0.21
N LEU A 240 -3.10 12.90 1.26
CA LEU A 240 -1.64 12.75 1.14
C LEU A 240 -1.26 11.27 1.29
N SER A 241 -0.48 10.74 0.34
CA SER A 241 0.04 9.38 0.43
C SER A 241 1.53 9.33 0.14
N SER A 242 2.33 8.95 1.14
CA SER A 242 3.79 8.76 1.02
C SER A 242 4.56 10.02 0.62
N ILE A 243 4.62 11.00 1.53
CA ILE A 243 5.58 12.11 1.43
C ILE A 243 6.87 11.69 2.15
N LYS A 244 7.99 11.57 1.43
CA LYS A 244 9.25 11.03 1.97
C LYS A 244 10.35 12.08 1.97
N MET A 245 11.05 12.22 3.09
CA MET A 245 12.20 13.11 3.22
C MET A 245 13.36 12.33 3.84
N ILE A 246 14.48 12.25 3.13
CA ILE A 246 15.64 11.44 3.51
C ILE A 246 16.89 12.32 3.52
N ASN A 247 17.58 12.40 4.65
CA ASN A 247 18.80 13.20 4.82
C ASN A 247 18.61 14.70 4.49
N CYS A 248 17.39 15.23 4.65
CA CYS A 248 17.11 16.65 4.39
C CYS A 248 17.59 17.53 5.55
N ILE A 249 17.88 18.80 5.25
CA ILE A 249 18.31 19.80 6.23
C ILE A 249 17.37 21.00 6.18
N SER A 250 16.81 21.36 7.33
CA SER A 250 15.99 22.56 7.50
C SER A 250 16.64 23.45 8.54
N ARG A 251 17.04 24.67 8.17
CA ARG A 251 17.74 25.56 9.10
C ARG A 251 17.29 27.00 9.04
N ASP A 252 17.22 27.63 10.21
CA ASP A 252 16.93 29.04 10.36
C ASP A 252 15.62 29.50 9.66
N ASN A 253 14.65 28.62 9.39
CA ASN A 253 13.33 28.96 8.82
C ASN A 253 12.41 29.63 9.86
N GLY A 254 11.22 30.08 9.43
CA GLY A 254 10.28 30.88 10.22
C GLY A 254 10.76 32.32 10.41
N GLN A 255 11.23 32.97 9.36
CA GLN A 255 11.71 34.36 9.44
C GLN A 255 10.59 35.34 9.79
N LYS A 256 9.34 35.06 9.39
CA LYS A 256 8.15 35.84 9.74
C LYS A 256 7.98 35.94 11.26
N GLU A 257 7.95 34.80 11.94
CA GLU A 257 7.92 34.68 13.40
C GLU A 257 9.09 35.44 14.04
N LYS A 258 10.32 35.24 13.51
CA LYS A 258 11.56 35.83 14.05
C LYS A 258 11.56 37.36 13.93
N SER A 259 10.86 37.91 12.95
CA SER A 259 10.70 39.35 12.77
C SER A 259 9.66 39.98 13.72
N GLY A 260 8.81 39.17 14.36
CA GLY A 260 7.71 39.61 15.21
C GLY A 260 6.44 40.02 14.44
N ALA A 261 6.26 39.49 13.23
CA ALA A 261 5.07 39.71 12.41
C ALA A 261 3.81 39.08 13.05
N PRO A 262 2.60 39.62 12.76
CA PRO A 262 1.34 39.02 13.19
C PRO A 262 1.10 37.65 12.50
N SER A 263 0.29 36.80 13.15
CA SER A 263 -0.11 35.44 12.67
C SER A 263 1.04 34.46 12.36
N PRO A 264 1.94 34.19 13.32
CA PRO A 264 3.06 33.26 13.16
C PRO A 264 2.63 31.80 13.40
N ASP A 265 1.89 31.22 12.47
CA ASP A 265 1.27 29.89 12.65
C ASP A 265 2.12 28.75 12.03
N PHE A 266 3.05 29.04 11.11
CA PHE A 266 3.68 28.02 10.24
C PHE A 266 5.22 28.12 10.09
N GLY A 267 5.95 28.75 11.00
CA GLY A 267 7.42 28.77 11.04
C GLY A 267 8.14 27.44 11.35
N ALA A 268 7.71 26.31 10.78
CA ALA A 268 8.28 24.99 11.00
C ALA A 268 9.53 24.73 10.14
N GLY A 269 10.48 23.94 10.65
CA GLY A 269 11.52 23.36 9.83
C GLY A 269 10.92 22.35 8.86
N TYR A 270 10.10 21.46 9.42
CA TYR A 270 9.28 20.48 8.72
C TYR A 270 7.85 20.55 9.26
N LEU A 271 6.89 20.80 8.38
CA LEU A 271 5.47 20.54 8.66
C LEU A 271 5.16 19.09 8.26
N VAL A 272 4.75 18.28 9.23
CA VAL A 272 4.56 16.83 9.12
C VAL A 272 3.07 16.54 9.23
N ASN A 273 2.46 16.09 8.14
CA ASN A 273 1.05 15.75 8.07
C ASN A 273 0.88 14.23 7.82
N GLU A 274 -0.28 13.82 7.30
CA GLU A 274 -0.64 12.43 6.99
C GLU A 274 0.39 11.72 6.10
N ASN A 275 0.66 10.44 6.40
CA ASN A 275 1.52 9.54 5.63
C ASN A 275 2.89 10.12 5.26
N THR A 276 3.45 10.94 6.14
CA THR A 276 4.77 11.56 5.97
C THR A 276 5.84 10.73 6.67
N TYR A 277 6.93 10.43 5.96
CA TYR A 277 8.08 9.68 6.45
C TYR A 277 9.35 10.53 6.37
N LEU A 278 9.98 10.76 7.52
CA LEU A 278 11.27 11.45 7.63
C LEU A 278 12.33 10.47 8.14
N GLU A 279 13.46 10.42 7.45
CA GLU A 279 14.61 9.61 7.84
C GLU A 279 15.88 10.44 7.87
N ASN A 280 16.53 10.47 9.04
CA ASN A 280 17.80 11.16 9.25
C ASN A 280 17.75 12.66 8.89
N CYS A 281 16.56 13.27 8.98
CA CYS A 281 16.38 14.69 8.72
C CYS A 281 16.95 15.53 9.86
N VAL A 282 17.51 16.69 9.52
CA VAL A 282 18.13 17.61 10.48
C VAL A 282 17.36 18.93 10.50
N SER A 283 17.07 19.41 11.70
CA SER A 283 16.44 20.69 11.98
C SER A 283 17.35 21.55 12.85
N GLU A 284 17.66 22.78 12.43
CA GLU A 284 18.53 23.69 13.18
C GLU A 284 17.94 25.08 13.34
N ARG A 285 17.81 25.54 14.58
CA ARG A 285 17.46 26.94 14.91
C ARG A 285 16.19 27.45 14.19
N ASN A 286 15.24 26.55 13.94
CA ASN A 286 13.92 26.88 13.43
C ASN A 286 13.05 27.41 14.58
N ILE A 287 11.87 27.96 14.28
CA ILE A 287 10.93 28.30 15.35
C ILE A 287 10.32 27.03 15.93
N VAL A 288 9.89 26.13 15.05
CA VAL A 288 9.56 24.75 15.40
C VAL A 288 10.44 23.85 14.55
N GLY A 289 11.07 22.84 15.13
CA GLY A 289 11.89 21.91 14.38
C GLY A 289 11.03 21.03 13.47
N TYR A 290 10.18 20.23 14.10
CA TYR A 290 9.19 19.35 13.48
C TYR A 290 7.81 19.73 14.04
N GLN A 291 6.91 20.21 13.19
CA GLN A 291 5.53 20.50 13.53
C GLN A 291 4.65 19.37 13.00
N CYS A 292 4.18 18.50 13.89
CA CYS A 292 3.25 17.43 13.60
C CYS A 292 1.82 17.97 13.80
N ASP A 293 1.13 18.26 12.70
CA ASP A 293 -0.23 18.78 12.70
C ASP A 293 -1.03 18.06 11.61
N PHE A 294 -2.26 17.65 11.95
CA PHE A 294 -3.05 16.71 11.14
C PHE A 294 -2.21 15.50 10.68
N SER A 295 -1.34 14.99 11.56
CA SER A 295 -0.52 13.83 11.22
C SER A 295 -1.33 12.56 11.43
N ASP A 296 -1.34 11.68 10.44
CA ASP A 296 -2.00 10.38 10.51
C ASP A 296 -1.11 9.34 9.84
N GLY A 297 -0.54 8.42 10.62
CA GLY A 297 0.43 7.42 10.13
C GLY A 297 1.83 7.99 9.84
N ALA A 298 2.16 9.17 10.39
CA ALA A 298 3.47 9.79 10.16
C ALA A 298 4.57 9.13 11.00
N THR A 299 5.77 9.00 10.43
CA THR A 299 6.94 8.39 11.08
C THR A 299 8.20 9.23 10.88
N LEU A 300 8.87 9.57 11.98
CA LEU A 300 10.15 10.26 12.01
C LEU A 300 11.19 9.35 12.65
N THR A 301 12.23 8.97 11.91
CA THR A 301 13.28 8.06 12.39
C THR A 301 14.66 8.70 12.26
N GLY A 302 15.46 8.66 13.33
CA GLY A 302 16.82 9.22 13.34
C GLY A 302 16.89 10.75 13.19
N CYS A 303 15.76 11.44 13.34
CA CYS A 303 15.70 12.89 13.15
C CYS A 303 16.46 13.65 14.25
N THR A 304 17.11 14.75 13.89
CA THR A 304 17.84 15.60 14.84
C THR A 304 17.29 17.02 14.88
N ASP A 305 17.07 17.59 16.05
CA ASP A 305 16.89 19.03 16.25
C ASP A 305 18.05 19.61 17.08
N THR A 306 18.57 20.76 16.64
CA THR A 306 19.49 21.57 17.45
C THR A 306 19.02 23.03 17.53
N GLY A 307 18.64 23.45 18.73
CA GLY A 307 18.43 24.85 19.08
C GLY A 307 17.16 25.50 18.53
N SER A 308 16.20 24.74 18.01
CA SER A 308 14.87 25.30 17.70
C SER A 308 14.11 25.70 18.96
N LEU A 309 13.20 26.69 18.89
CA LEU A 309 12.44 27.10 20.08
C LEU A 309 11.56 25.97 20.62
N LYS A 310 11.00 25.17 19.71
CA LYS A 310 10.38 23.86 19.97
C LYS A 310 11.05 22.83 19.10
N GLY A 311 11.52 21.73 19.67
CA GLY A 311 12.12 20.65 18.88
C GLY A 311 11.05 19.94 18.05
N VAL A 312 10.12 19.29 18.74
CA VAL A 312 8.92 18.69 18.16
C VAL A 312 7.69 19.33 18.78
N ARG A 313 6.77 19.79 17.94
CA ARG A 313 5.44 20.27 18.33
C ARG A 313 4.40 19.29 17.80
N VAL A 314 3.58 18.74 18.70
CA VAL A 314 2.48 17.84 18.38
C VAL A 314 1.17 18.58 18.64
N LEU A 315 0.34 18.69 17.60
CA LEU A 315 -0.99 19.29 17.62
C LEU A 315 -2.06 18.20 17.45
N ALA A 316 -2.73 18.13 16.29
CA ALA A 316 -3.74 17.11 16.01
C ALA A 316 -3.12 15.87 15.34
N ILE A 317 -3.43 14.69 15.87
CA ILE A 317 -2.96 13.39 15.38
C ILE A 317 -4.17 12.48 15.14
N GLY A 318 -4.27 11.93 13.93
CA GLY A 318 -5.27 10.97 13.47
C GLY A 318 -5.03 9.55 14.01
N GLU A 319 -5.97 8.65 13.75
CA GLU A 319 -6.03 7.31 14.38
C GLU A 319 -4.82 6.41 14.06
N ALA A 320 -4.25 6.51 12.85
CA ALA A 320 -3.03 5.82 12.47
C ALA A 320 -1.78 6.35 13.19
N GLY A 321 -1.90 7.51 13.87
CA GLY A 321 -0.96 7.94 14.90
C GLY A 321 0.28 8.68 14.42
N LEU A 322 1.26 8.79 15.33
CA LEU A 322 2.55 9.43 15.08
C LEU A 322 3.66 8.64 15.77
N THR A 323 4.68 8.25 15.02
CA THR A 323 5.88 7.59 15.56
C THR A 323 7.11 8.48 15.47
N LEU A 324 7.80 8.66 16.60
CA LEU A 324 9.11 9.29 16.70
C LEU A 324 10.10 8.24 17.23
N GLU A 325 11.05 7.83 16.41
CA GLU A 325 11.99 6.76 16.72
C GLU A 325 13.44 7.24 16.60
N ASP A 326 14.26 6.96 17.62
CA ASP A 326 15.69 7.29 17.66
C ASP A 326 16.02 8.76 17.35
N CYS A 327 15.08 9.66 17.65
CA CYS A 327 15.23 11.09 17.43
C CYS A 327 16.09 11.74 18.51
N THR A 328 16.84 12.78 18.16
CA THR A 328 17.67 13.55 19.09
C THR A 328 17.28 15.02 19.08
N ILE A 329 16.98 15.59 20.24
CA ILE A 329 16.67 17.02 20.40
C ILE A 329 17.67 17.62 21.38
N THR A 330 18.44 18.60 20.90
CA THR A 330 19.45 19.29 21.70
C THR A 330 19.19 20.78 21.82
N ASP A 331 19.38 21.32 23.01
CA ASP A 331 19.35 22.76 23.31
C ASP A 331 18.04 23.49 22.99
N SER A 332 16.94 22.76 22.83
CA SER A 332 15.61 23.34 22.70
C SER A 332 15.04 23.76 24.07
N PRO A 333 14.46 24.97 24.21
CA PRO A 333 13.73 25.36 25.42
C PRO A 333 12.50 24.49 25.72
N ASP A 334 11.77 24.09 24.67
CA ASP A 334 10.58 23.23 24.72
C ASP A 334 10.79 22.01 23.80
N PRO A 335 11.54 20.97 24.21
CA PRO A 335 12.01 19.93 23.30
C PRO A 335 10.88 19.15 22.66
N VAL A 336 9.98 18.59 23.46
CA VAL A 336 8.75 17.96 22.97
C VAL A 336 7.55 18.68 23.59
N TYR A 337 6.77 19.31 22.72
CA TYR A 337 5.66 20.19 23.04
C TYR A 337 4.36 19.59 22.49
N ILE A 338 3.56 18.95 23.35
CA ILE A 338 2.28 18.31 22.94
C ILE A 338 1.13 19.17 23.45
N TRP A 339 0.41 19.87 22.56
CA TRP A 339 -0.42 21.00 22.97
C TRP A 339 -1.93 20.81 22.89
N THR A 340 -2.48 20.79 21.67
CA THR A 340 -3.92 20.88 21.40
C THR A 340 -4.28 19.89 20.31
N GLY A 341 -5.39 19.17 20.48
CA GLY A 341 -5.85 18.22 19.46
C GLY A 341 -6.07 16.85 20.06
N THR A 342 -6.60 15.95 19.23
CA THR A 342 -6.61 14.52 19.53
C THR A 342 -5.19 13.99 19.36
N THR A 343 -4.73 13.12 20.26
CA THR A 343 -3.34 12.64 20.32
C THR A 343 -3.35 11.12 20.23
N HIS A 344 -3.82 10.61 19.09
CA HIS A 344 -3.95 9.18 18.88
C HIS A 344 -2.59 8.53 18.67
N ASN A 345 -2.38 7.37 19.31
CA ASN A 345 -1.24 6.47 19.09
C ASN A 345 0.12 7.20 18.93
N VAL A 346 0.43 8.16 19.81
CA VAL A 346 1.69 8.91 19.76
C VAL A 346 2.78 8.08 20.43
N ALA A 347 3.67 7.49 19.65
CA ALA A 347 4.78 6.67 20.13
C ALA A 347 6.11 7.44 20.04
N ILE A 348 6.75 7.64 21.18
CA ILE A 348 8.09 8.24 21.29
C ILE A 348 9.04 7.17 21.81
N ARG A 349 10.01 6.74 21.01
CA ARG A 349 10.91 5.62 21.33
C ARG A 349 12.36 6.00 21.01
N GLY A 350 13.31 5.57 21.84
CA GLY A 350 14.74 5.84 21.58
C GLY A 350 15.13 7.32 21.62
N MET A 351 14.25 8.21 22.11
CA MET A 351 14.46 9.65 22.02
C MET A 351 15.58 10.10 22.96
N THR A 352 16.51 10.91 22.45
CA THR A 352 17.54 11.59 23.26
C THR A 352 17.23 13.08 23.35
N ILE A 353 16.89 13.56 24.55
CA ILE A 353 16.63 14.96 24.84
C ILE A 353 17.73 15.48 25.77
N ASP A 354 18.50 16.46 25.31
CA ASP A 354 19.61 17.04 26.08
C ASP A 354 19.70 18.56 25.93
N THR A 355 20.29 19.21 26.93
CA THR A 355 20.63 20.63 26.84
C THR A 355 21.90 20.95 27.61
N SER A 356 22.76 21.73 26.97
CA SER A 356 23.99 22.27 27.53
C SER A 356 23.76 23.29 28.65
N THR A 357 22.54 23.86 28.73
CA THR A 357 22.17 24.85 29.75
C THR A 357 20.95 24.36 30.54
N PRO A 358 21.06 24.15 31.86
CA PRO A 358 19.94 23.67 32.67
C PRO A 358 18.67 24.50 32.49
N ARG A 359 17.55 23.84 32.18
CA ARG A 359 16.26 24.50 31.88
C ARG A 359 15.26 24.30 33.02
N SER A 360 14.42 25.31 33.24
CA SER A 360 13.29 25.23 34.19
C SER A 360 12.06 24.54 33.60
N THR A 361 12.06 24.25 32.31
CA THR A 361 11.00 23.54 31.58
C THR A 361 11.14 22.03 31.73
N ALA A 362 10.18 21.28 31.18
CA ALA A 362 10.26 19.82 31.08
C ALA A 362 10.90 19.39 29.76
N GLY A 363 11.50 18.20 29.73
CA GLY A 363 11.97 17.59 28.48
C GLY A 363 10.80 17.25 27.55
N VAL A 364 9.73 16.68 28.10
CA VAL A 364 8.45 16.47 27.42
C VAL A 364 7.33 17.15 28.19
N THR A 365 6.56 17.99 27.52
CA THR A 365 5.38 18.64 28.12
C THR A 365 4.12 18.25 27.36
N VAL A 366 3.18 17.62 28.06
CA VAL A 366 1.81 17.39 27.58
C VAL A 366 0.90 18.42 28.23
N TYR A 367 0.41 19.38 27.45
CA TYR A 367 -0.40 20.48 27.94
C TYR A 367 -1.85 20.04 28.20
N SER A 368 -2.53 20.76 29.08
CA SER A 368 -3.92 20.48 29.50
C SER A 368 -4.95 20.48 28.36
N LEU A 369 -4.60 21.00 27.18
CA LEU A 369 -5.48 21.01 26.01
C LEU A 369 -5.37 19.73 25.16
N ALA A 370 -4.36 18.88 25.36
CA ALA A 370 -4.29 17.55 24.75
C ALA A 370 -5.51 16.72 25.19
N LYS A 371 -6.11 15.95 24.27
CA LYS A 371 -7.37 15.23 24.54
C LYS A 371 -7.15 13.83 25.11
N ASN A 372 -6.21 13.05 24.54
CA ASN A 372 -6.02 11.62 24.86
C ASN A 372 -4.59 11.32 25.34
N PRO A 373 -4.15 11.85 26.49
CA PRO A 373 -2.79 11.63 26.99
C PRO A 373 -2.47 10.16 27.30
N SER A 374 -3.47 9.29 27.44
CA SER A 374 -3.31 7.84 27.62
C SER A 374 -2.82 7.09 26.39
N GLU A 375 -2.97 7.69 25.21
CA GLU A 375 -2.48 7.12 23.95
C GLU A 375 -1.07 7.61 23.59
N ILE A 376 -0.43 8.34 24.51
CA ILE A 376 0.96 8.77 24.39
C ILE A 376 1.84 7.78 25.13
N THR A 377 2.76 7.15 24.41
CA THR A 377 3.76 6.24 24.97
C THR A 377 5.16 6.83 24.78
N ILE A 378 5.95 6.86 25.86
CA ILE A 378 7.35 7.27 25.83
C ILE A 378 8.19 6.11 26.35
N ALA A 379 9.01 5.53 25.48
CA ALA A 379 9.82 4.36 25.77
C ALA A 379 11.31 4.56 25.45
N ASP A 380 12.18 3.86 26.17
CA ASP A 380 13.60 3.67 25.83
C ASP A 380 14.36 4.97 25.55
N SER A 381 13.99 6.05 26.26
CA SER A 381 14.43 7.41 25.99
C SER A 381 15.33 7.95 27.10
N THR A 382 16.17 8.95 26.78
CA THR A 382 17.01 9.66 27.75
C THR A 382 16.69 11.15 27.75
N ILE A 383 16.47 11.73 28.92
CA ILE A 383 16.18 13.15 29.12
C ILE A 383 17.17 13.74 30.13
N SER A 384 17.93 14.76 29.74
CA SER A 384 18.97 15.36 30.58
C SER A 384 18.91 16.89 30.58
N GLY A 385 19.18 17.51 31.73
CA GLY A 385 19.30 18.98 31.85
C GLY A 385 17.99 19.77 32.01
N TYR A 386 16.84 19.09 32.11
CA TYR A 386 15.52 19.71 32.32
C TYR A 386 15.03 19.55 33.76
N ALA A 387 14.31 20.55 34.30
CA ALA A 387 13.82 20.52 35.68
C ALA A 387 12.80 19.40 35.95
N ILE A 388 12.08 18.99 34.91
CA ILE A 388 11.14 17.86 34.89
C ILE A 388 11.46 16.97 33.68
N GLY A 389 11.39 15.65 33.82
CA GLY A 389 11.53 14.73 32.68
C GLY A 389 10.30 14.81 31.77
N VAL A 390 9.20 14.19 32.21
CA VAL A 390 7.89 14.26 31.53
C VAL A 390 6.88 14.96 32.43
N ASN A 391 6.21 15.98 31.90
CA ASN A 391 5.19 16.76 32.60
C ASN A 391 3.83 16.69 31.90
N ASN A 392 2.96 15.80 32.38
CA ASN A 392 1.59 15.70 31.89
C ASN A 392 0.61 16.58 32.69
N LEU A 393 0.34 17.75 32.12
CA LEU A 393 -0.66 18.71 32.62
C LEU A 393 -2.10 18.31 32.23
N ALA A 394 -2.28 17.35 31.33
CA ALA A 394 -3.57 16.77 30.95
C ALA A 394 -3.93 15.52 31.77
N SER A 395 -3.22 15.23 32.87
CA SER A 395 -3.39 14.01 33.66
C SER A 395 -4.80 13.74 34.20
N SER A 396 -5.66 14.75 34.28
CA SER A 396 -7.09 14.56 34.57
C SER A 396 -7.88 13.83 33.47
N LYS A 397 -7.30 13.68 32.28
CA LYS A 397 -7.89 13.04 31.09
C LYS A 397 -7.21 11.70 30.73
N GLY A 398 -6.20 11.28 31.49
CA GLY A 398 -5.42 10.07 31.21
C GLY A 398 -3.95 10.28 31.56
N LEU A 399 -3.26 9.18 31.85
CA LEU A 399 -1.83 9.19 32.20
C LEU A 399 -1.00 8.87 30.97
N VAL A 400 0.14 9.56 30.79
CA VAL A 400 1.11 9.20 29.74
C VAL A 400 1.85 7.94 30.17
N SER A 401 1.94 6.95 29.29
CA SER A 401 2.66 5.70 29.54
C SER A 401 4.16 5.91 29.36
N VAL A 402 4.94 5.57 30.39
CA VAL A 402 6.39 5.75 30.41
C VAL A 402 7.09 4.45 30.75
N TYR A 403 7.98 4.00 29.85
CA TYR A 403 8.72 2.75 29.95
C TYR A 403 10.22 2.97 29.72
N ASN A 404 11.09 2.48 30.61
CA ASN A 404 12.55 2.56 30.44
C ASN A 404 13.10 3.96 30.05
N VAL A 405 12.57 5.03 30.66
CA VAL A 405 13.03 6.41 30.40
C VAL A 405 14.04 6.87 31.46
N ALA A 406 15.27 7.13 31.06
CA ALA A 406 16.32 7.66 31.93
C ALA A 406 16.19 9.19 32.03
N VAL A 407 15.95 9.71 33.23
CA VAL A 407 15.90 11.16 33.49
C VAL A 407 17.08 11.57 34.37
N ASN A 408 18.01 12.34 33.81
CA ASN A 408 19.21 12.82 34.48
C ASN A 408 19.01 14.28 34.93
N ASP A 409 19.48 14.60 36.14
CA ASP A 409 19.54 15.96 36.70
C ASP A 409 18.19 16.68 36.94
N ALA A 410 17.05 16.01 36.70
CA ALA A 410 15.72 16.56 36.98
C ALA A 410 15.37 16.51 38.47
N ARG A 411 14.64 17.53 38.95
CA ARG A 411 14.09 17.54 40.32
C ARG A 411 12.90 16.58 40.45
N THR A 412 12.11 16.46 39.40
CA THR A 412 10.93 15.61 39.34
C THR A 412 10.96 14.82 38.03
N PRO A 413 11.22 13.51 38.03
CA PRO A 413 11.33 12.75 36.79
C PRO A 413 10.02 12.71 35.97
N PHE A 414 8.90 12.42 36.63
CA PHE A 414 7.61 12.23 35.96
C PHE A 414 6.47 12.88 36.75
N VAL A 415 5.55 13.55 36.05
CA VAL A 415 4.32 14.15 36.61
C VAL A 415 3.14 13.72 35.74
N GLY A 416 2.11 13.13 36.36
CA GLY A 416 0.89 12.73 35.64
C GLY A 416 1.11 11.58 34.64
N CYS A 417 2.10 10.72 34.89
CA CYS A 417 2.46 9.59 34.04
C CYS A 417 2.14 8.27 34.75
N ASP A 418 1.83 7.24 33.96
CA ASP A 418 1.86 5.86 34.40
C ASP A 418 3.25 5.31 34.09
N VAL A 419 4.00 4.96 35.14
CA VAL A 419 5.41 4.63 35.03
C VAL A 419 5.58 3.15 35.33
N GLU A 420 5.72 2.36 34.27
CA GLU A 420 5.97 0.93 34.39
C GLU A 420 7.44 0.70 34.73
N ASN A 421 7.71 0.46 36.01
CA ASN A 421 9.05 0.18 36.53
C ASN A 421 9.36 -1.32 36.40
N THR A 422 10.09 -1.72 35.36
CA THR A 422 10.85 -3.00 35.36
C THR A 422 12.23 -2.84 36.01
N GLY A 423 12.33 -2.15 37.16
CA GLY A 423 13.50 -2.17 38.06
C GLY A 423 14.78 -1.49 37.52
N PRO A 424 15.72 -1.11 38.41
CA PRO A 424 16.87 -0.31 38.01
C PRO A 424 17.95 -1.17 37.33
N THR A 425 18.28 -0.85 36.08
CA THR A 425 19.55 -1.24 35.46
C THR A 425 20.69 -0.44 36.11
N PRO A 426 21.72 -1.07 36.69
CA PRO A 426 22.79 -0.35 37.37
C PRO A 426 23.67 0.42 36.37
N THR A 427 24.00 1.66 36.74
CA THR A 427 24.96 2.55 36.06
C THR A 427 26.32 1.85 35.83
N PRO A 428 26.95 1.96 34.65
CA PRO A 428 28.24 1.34 34.39
C PRO A 428 29.32 1.98 35.28
N THR A 429 29.89 1.19 36.19
CA THR A 429 31.12 1.53 36.91
C THR A 429 32.25 0.66 36.35
N PRO A 430 33.40 1.24 35.95
CA PRO A 430 34.44 0.52 35.20
C PRO A 430 35.03 -0.59 36.06
N THR A 431 34.87 -1.85 35.64
CA THR A 431 35.31 -3.00 36.44
C THR A 431 36.59 -3.61 35.85
N PRO A 432 37.66 -3.75 36.67
CA PRO A 432 38.94 -4.31 36.28
C PRO A 432 38.91 -5.84 36.17
N ILE A 433 39.77 -6.35 35.29
CA ILE A 433 39.97 -7.77 34.94
C ILE A 433 40.24 -8.65 36.18
N PRO A 434 39.50 -9.76 36.38
CA PRO A 434 39.93 -10.86 37.26
C PRO A 434 40.03 -12.23 36.58
N THR A 435 40.98 -12.99 37.11
CA THR A 435 41.52 -14.31 36.77
C THR A 435 40.61 -15.45 37.27
N PRO A 436 40.63 -16.67 36.67
CA PRO A 436 39.57 -17.67 36.83
C PRO A 436 39.70 -18.56 38.08
N ASP A 437 38.56 -19.00 38.62
CA ASP A 437 38.43 -20.05 39.67
C ASP A 437 37.15 -20.88 39.42
N PRO A 438 36.98 -22.09 39.99
CA PRO A 438 36.87 -23.32 39.23
C PRO A 438 35.43 -23.86 39.12
N THR A 439 35.26 -24.60 38.03
CA THR A 439 34.04 -25.20 37.47
C THR A 439 33.26 -26.11 38.43
N PRO A 440 31.92 -25.95 38.54
CA PRO A 440 31.01 -27.00 38.95
C PRO A 440 30.60 -27.90 37.77
N THR A 441 30.53 -29.21 38.05
CA THR A 441 30.26 -30.36 37.18
C THR A 441 28.92 -30.29 36.41
N PRO A 442 28.85 -30.74 35.14
CA PRO A 442 27.79 -30.38 34.19
C PRO A 442 26.45 -31.11 34.36
N ILE A 443 25.38 -30.37 34.10
CA ILE A 443 24.07 -30.87 33.64
C ILE A 443 24.18 -31.01 32.10
N PRO A 444 23.68 -32.10 31.48
CA PRO A 444 23.81 -32.29 30.03
C PRO A 444 23.13 -31.15 29.27
N THR A 445 23.96 -30.34 28.63
CA THR A 445 23.61 -29.24 27.74
C THR A 445 23.31 -29.82 26.35
N PRO A 446 22.30 -29.32 25.62
CA PRO A 446 22.21 -29.58 24.19
C PRO A 446 23.52 -29.16 23.51
N ASP A 447 23.93 -29.95 22.52
CA ASP A 447 25.21 -29.85 21.83
C ASP A 447 25.45 -28.40 21.32
N PRO A 448 26.58 -27.74 21.64
CA PRO A 448 26.88 -26.44 21.08
C PRO A 448 27.09 -26.55 19.57
N THR A 449 26.26 -25.82 18.82
CA THR A 449 26.52 -25.50 17.42
C THR A 449 27.93 -24.88 17.29
N PRO A 450 28.78 -25.34 16.37
CA PRO A 450 30.15 -24.87 16.24
C PRO A 450 30.19 -23.35 16.00
N THR A 451 31.02 -22.65 16.77
CA THR A 451 31.41 -21.27 16.49
C THR A 451 32.20 -21.24 15.17
N PRO A 452 31.90 -20.35 14.21
CA PRO A 452 32.63 -20.29 12.95
C PRO A 452 34.12 -20.05 13.22
N THR A 453 34.94 -20.87 12.58
CA THR A 453 36.40 -20.76 12.64
C THR A 453 36.81 -19.60 11.73
N PRO A 454 37.63 -18.63 12.17
CA PRO A 454 38.17 -17.61 11.28
C PRO A 454 38.86 -18.30 10.09
N VAL A 455 38.55 -17.90 8.86
CA VAL A 455 39.17 -18.47 7.64
C VAL A 455 40.24 -17.49 7.16
N PRO A 456 41.52 -17.64 7.55
CA PRO A 456 42.53 -16.64 7.24
C PRO A 456 42.91 -16.75 5.76
N GLY A 457 42.73 -15.66 5.01
CA GLY A 457 43.34 -15.47 3.69
C GLY A 457 42.46 -15.67 2.46
N LYS A 458 41.13 -15.68 2.62
CA LYS A 458 40.17 -15.65 1.50
C LYS A 458 39.81 -14.21 1.13
N ASN A 459 39.74 -13.91 -0.17
CA ASN A 459 39.48 -12.57 -0.71
C ASN A 459 38.05 -12.48 -1.23
N VAL A 460 37.30 -11.48 -0.77
CA VAL A 460 35.90 -11.26 -1.14
C VAL A 460 35.80 -9.98 -1.95
N LEU A 461 35.03 -10.00 -3.03
CA LEU A 461 34.57 -8.78 -3.71
C LEU A 461 33.15 -8.48 -3.25
N LEU A 462 32.94 -7.31 -2.65
CA LEU A 462 31.62 -6.78 -2.34
C LEU A 462 31.29 -5.69 -3.36
N VAL A 463 30.28 -5.93 -4.19
CA VAL A 463 29.76 -4.98 -5.16
C VAL A 463 28.55 -4.28 -4.53
N ALA A 464 28.57 -2.96 -4.47
CA ALA A 464 27.54 -2.15 -3.82
C ALA A 464 27.20 -0.91 -4.65
N GLY A 465 26.00 -0.36 -4.47
CA GLY A 465 25.48 0.77 -5.27
C GLY A 465 26.28 2.07 -5.17
N THR A 466 27.05 2.24 -4.10
CA THR A 466 28.09 3.26 -4.04
C THR A 466 29.31 2.76 -3.28
N ALA A 467 30.47 3.36 -3.51
CA ALA A 467 31.65 3.13 -2.66
C ALA A 467 31.42 3.54 -1.18
N GLY A 468 30.43 4.42 -0.91
CA GLY A 468 29.98 4.81 0.42
C GLY A 468 28.85 3.90 0.90
N LEU A 469 29.20 2.65 1.24
CA LEU A 469 28.29 1.60 1.69
C LEU A 469 27.15 2.10 2.60
N ASN A 470 25.91 1.62 2.37
CA ASN A 470 24.79 1.82 3.28
C ASN A 470 24.96 1.01 4.59
N SER A 471 24.01 1.09 5.53
CA SER A 471 24.14 0.43 6.83
C SER A 471 24.16 -1.11 6.74
N GLY A 472 23.37 -1.72 5.83
CA GLY A 472 23.38 -3.16 5.61
C GLY A 472 24.70 -3.66 4.99
N ASP A 473 25.19 -2.96 3.97
CA ASP A 473 26.49 -3.26 3.35
C ASP A 473 27.65 -3.10 4.32
N GLN A 474 27.61 -2.08 5.19
CA GLN A 474 28.59 -1.90 6.26
C GLN A 474 28.54 -3.06 7.26
N ALA A 475 27.35 -3.54 7.63
CA ALA A 475 27.20 -4.68 8.53
C ALA A 475 27.77 -5.97 7.91
N ILE A 476 27.48 -6.25 6.63
CA ILE A 476 28.04 -7.40 5.91
C ILE A 476 29.57 -7.29 5.83
N LYS A 477 30.10 -6.12 5.45
CA LYS A 477 31.55 -5.91 5.38
C LYS A 477 32.22 -6.14 6.74
N ALA A 478 31.66 -5.57 7.82
CA ALA A 478 32.20 -5.72 9.16
C ALA A 478 32.21 -7.19 9.61
N HIS A 479 31.09 -7.90 9.39
CA HIS A 479 30.98 -9.32 9.73
C HIS A 479 32.01 -10.18 8.98
N LEU A 480 32.20 -9.94 7.69
CA LEU A 480 33.22 -10.64 6.89
C LEU A 480 34.64 -10.35 7.37
N GLU A 481 34.96 -9.11 7.72
CA GLU A 481 36.27 -8.73 8.27
C GLU A 481 36.52 -9.38 9.65
N ASP A 482 35.48 -9.49 10.49
CA ASP A 482 35.53 -10.17 11.78
C ASP A 482 35.76 -11.69 11.64
N LEU A 483 35.23 -12.30 10.56
CA LEU A 483 35.51 -13.68 10.17
C LEU A 483 36.89 -13.88 9.53
N GLY A 484 37.62 -12.80 9.26
CA GLY A 484 39.00 -12.81 8.74
C GLY A 484 39.14 -12.77 7.21
N TYR A 485 38.07 -12.43 6.49
CA TYR A 485 38.10 -12.23 5.04
C TYR A 485 38.75 -10.89 4.66
N ALA A 486 39.47 -10.88 3.53
CA ALA A 486 39.95 -9.64 2.93
C ALA A 486 38.89 -9.09 1.96
N VAL A 487 38.11 -8.10 2.39
CA VAL A 487 37.00 -7.53 1.61
C VAL A 487 37.50 -6.37 0.73
N THR A 488 37.22 -6.43 -0.56
CA THR A 488 37.38 -5.31 -1.50
C THR A 488 36.00 -4.83 -1.93
N VAL A 489 35.73 -3.55 -1.72
CA VAL A 489 34.46 -2.92 -2.12
C VAL A 489 34.65 -2.28 -3.49
N VAL A 490 33.68 -2.49 -4.39
CA VAL A 490 33.61 -1.81 -5.66
C VAL A 490 32.22 -1.20 -5.85
N ASP A 491 32.21 0.02 -6.35
CA ASP A 491 31.02 0.74 -6.80
C ASP A 491 30.43 0.04 -8.03
N ASP A 492 29.13 -0.16 -8.04
CA ASP A 492 28.40 -0.91 -9.07
C ASP A 492 28.67 -0.35 -10.48
N GLY A 493 28.60 0.97 -10.66
CA GLY A 493 28.84 1.68 -11.91
C GLY A 493 30.31 1.72 -12.33
N ALA A 494 31.24 1.40 -11.43
CA ALA A 494 32.66 1.26 -11.73
C ALA A 494 33.13 -0.20 -11.86
N SER A 495 32.26 -1.17 -11.56
CA SER A 495 32.59 -2.59 -11.50
C SER A 495 32.80 -3.22 -12.88
N SER A 496 33.62 -4.26 -12.93
CA SER A 496 33.93 -5.02 -14.15
C SER A 496 34.22 -6.49 -13.83
N THR A 497 34.14 -7.36 -14.83
CA THR A 497 34.55 -8.78 -14.71
C THR A 497 35.96 -8.95 -14.14
N SER A 498 36.86 -7.99 -14.37
CA SER A 498 38.25 -8.04 -13.89
C SER A 498 38.38 -7.89 -12.37
N ASP A 499 37.40 -7.30 -11.70
CA ASP A 499 37.40 -7.13 -10.24
C ASP A 499 37.22 -8.46 -9.50
N ALA A 500 36.65 -9.46 -10.18
CA ALA A 500 36.53 -10.83 -9.68
C ALA A 500 37.85 -11.61 -9.75
N GLU A 501 38.87 -11.12 -10.49
CA GLU A 501 40.15 -11.82 -10.63
C GLU A 501 40.87 -11.94 -9.28
N GLY A 502 41.21 -13.17 -8.87
CA GLY A 502 41.88 -13.44 -7.61
C GLY A 502 40.99 -13.38 -6.37
N LYS A 503 39.67 -13.28 -6.56
CA LYS A 503 38.65 -13.38 -5.50
C LYS A 503 38.19 -14.82 -5.35
N ASP A 504 37.78 -15.16 -4.13
CA ASP A 504 37.22 -16.46 -3.79
C ASP A 504 35.69 -16.49 -3.92
N VAL A 505 35.03 -15.34 -3.79
CA VAL A 505 33.59 -15.16 -4.01
C VAL A 505 33.27 -13.69 -4.34
N VAL A 506 32.24 -13.49 -5.17
CA VAL A 506 31.63 -12.19 -5.44
C VAL A 506 30.30 -12.09 -4.70
N LEU A 507 30.15 -11.03 -3.91
CA LEU A 507 28.91 -10.66 -3.23
C LEU A 507 28.29 -9.48 -3.96
N ILE A 508 27.04 -9.62 -4.40
CA ILE A 508 26.30 -8.57 -5.10
C ILE A 508 25.17 -8.10 -4.19
N SER A 509 25.28 -6.84 -3.74
CA SER A 509 24.34 -6.25 -2.80
C SER A 509 23.08 -5.75 -3.46
N SER A 510 21.97 -5.76 -2.72
CA SER A 510 20.73 -5.11 -3.13
C SER A 510 20.85 -3.60 -3.31
N SER A 511 21.88 -2.99 -2.72
CA SER A 511 22.16 -1.58 -2.97
C SER A 511 22.61 -1.30 -4.40
N CYS A 512 23.01 -2.31 -5.17
CA CYS A 512 23.38 -2.17 -6.58
C CYS A 512 22.18 -1.72 -7.42
N GLY A 513 22.38 -0.67 -8.21
CA GLY A 513 21.43 -0.23 -9.22
C GLY A 513 21.72 -0.86 -10.59
N TYR A 514 21.33 -0.14 -11.64
CA TYR A 514 21.47 -0.52 -13.05
C TYR A 514 22.92 -0.69 -13.56
N GLY A 515 23.94 -0.69 -12.69
CA GLY A 515 25.35 -0.81 -13.08
C GLY A 515 25.86 -2.24 -13.22
N VAL A 516 25.19 -3.23 -12.60
CA VAL A 516 25.77 -4.57 -12.35
C VAL A 516 25.10 -5.73 -13.09
N TYR A 517 24.02 -5.47 -13.87
CA TYR A 517 23.27 -6.42 -14.72
C TYR A 517 23.92 -7.81 -14.90
N ASP A 518 24.64 -8.03 -16.01
CA ASP A 518 25.28 -9.30 -16.33
C ASP A 518 26.80 -9.29 -16.14
N THR A 519 27.33 -8.25 -15.52
CA THR A 519 28.77 -8.01 -15.34
C THR A 519 29.46 -9.22 -14.71
N PHE A 520 28.83 -9.89 -13.74
CA PHE A 520 29.39 -11.06 -13.07
C PHE A 520 28.72 -12.39 -13.47
N ARG A 521 27.85 -12.41 -14.48
CA ARG A 521 27.12 -13.62 -14.90
C ARG A 521 28.06 -14.74 -15.30
N ASP A 522 29.04 -14.42 -16.15
CA ASP A 522 29.89 -15.40 -16.83
C ASP A 522 31.22 -15.67 -16.11
N VAL A 523 31.47 -15.06 -14.94
CA VAL A 523 32.74 -15.26 -14.20
C VAL A 523 32.76 -16.64 -13.55
N THR A 524 33.91 -17.33 -13.62
CA THR A 524 34.12 -18.66 -13.00
C THR A 524 34.44 -18.60 -11.51
N VAL A 525 34.11 -17.48 -10.86
CA VAL A 525 34.21 -17.28 -9.40
C VAL A 525 32.80 -17.42 -8.83
N PRO A 526 32.60 -18.13 -7.70
CA PRO A 526 31.30 -18.23 -7.05
C PRO A 526 30.66 -16.86 -6.79
N ALA A 527 29.32 -16.78 -6.87
CA ALA A 527 28.59 -15.54 -6.60
C ALA A 527 27.42 -15.78 -5.66
N LEU A 528 27.27 -14.89 -4.68
CA LEU A 528 26.13 -14.82 -3.76
C LEU A 528 25.48 -13.46 -3.95
N VAL A 529 24.20 -13.48 -4.33
CA VAL A 529 23.44 -12.31 -4.80
C VAL A 529 22.25 -12.15 -3.88
N TRP A 530 22.04 -10.95 -3.35
CA TRP A 530 20.81 -10.60 -2.65
C TRP A 530 20.11 -9.40 -3.28
N GLU A 531 20.47 -9.06 -4.51
CA GLU A 531 19.73 -8.12 -5.35
C GLU A 531 18.80 -8.90 -6.28
N ALA A 532 17.51 -8.97 -5.95
CA ALA A 532 16.56 -9.80 -6.70
C ALA A 532 16.41 -9.33 -8.15
N TRP A 533 16.56 -8.04 -8.43
CA TRP A 533 16.40 -7.44 -9.75
C TRP A 533 17.62 -7.68 -10.65
N VAL A 534 18.66 -8.33 -10.14
CA VAL A 534 19.80 -8.83 -10.90
C VAL A 534 19.73 -10.37 -11.07
N PHE A 535 18.75 -11.05 -10.45
CA PHE A 535 18.63 -12.50 -10.54
C PHE A 535 18.41 -12.98 -11.98
N ASP A 536 17.59 -12.30 -12.76
CA ASP A 536 17.32 -12.67 -14.15
C ASP A 536 18.48 -12.32 -15.09
N ASP A 537 19.18 -11.21 -14.84
CA ASP A 537 20.40 -10.84 -15.56
C ASP A 537 21.53 -11.84 -15.32
N MET A 538 21.69 -12.29 -14.07
CA MET A 538 22.60 -13.38 -13.65
C MET A 538 22.09 -14.77 -14.02
N LYS A 539 20.88 -14.86 -14.59
CA LYS A 539 20.19 -16.10 -15.00
C LYS A 539 19.83 -17.06 -13.86
N LEU A 540 19.84 -16.58 -12.61
CA LEU A 540 19.44 -17.35 -11.43
C LEU A 540 17.96 -17.74 -11.46
N THR A 541 17.12 -16.93 -12.11
CA THR A 541 15.67 -17.11 -12.23
C THR A 541 15.21 -16.75 -13.65
N GLY A 542 13.91 -16.92 -13.93
CA GLY A 542 13.28 -16.34 -15.11
C GLY A 542 13.23 -14.80 -15.06
N THR A 543 12.66 -14.17 -16.10
CA THR A 543 12.71 -12.71 -16.33
C THR A 543 11.46 -11.96 -15.88
N SER A 544 10.47 -12.62 -15.28
CA SER A 544 9.22 -11.97 -14.86
C SER A 544 9.33 -11.45 -13.43
N ILE A 545 9.31 -10.12 -13.26
CA ILE A 545 9.25 -9.48 -11.94
C ILE A 545 8.01 -9.92 -11.16
N ASN A 546 8.13 -10.07 -9.84
CA ASN A 546 7.14 -10.58 -8.88
C ASN A 546 6.65 -12.02 -9.08
N LYS A 547 7.08 -12.69 -10.16
CA LYS A 547 6.83 -14.10 -10.43
C LYS A 547 8.09 -14.93 -10.27
N ASP A 548 9.12 -14.57 -11.03
CA ASP A 548 10.40 -15.28 -11.08
C ASP A 548 11.41 -14.72 -10.07
N TYR A 549 11.30 -13.45 -9.72
CA TYR A 549 12.09 -12.80 -8.68
C TYR A 549 11.36 -11.55 -8.18
N GLY A 550 11.73 -11.06 -7.00
CA GLY A 550 11.18 -9.81 -6.45
C GLY A 550 11.36 -9.74 -4.94
N ALA A 551 10.52 -8.94 -4.29
CA ALA A 551 10.50 -8.84 -2.83
C ALA A 551 9.09 -8.97 -2.26
N VAL A 552 9.04 -9.41 -1.01
CA VAL A 552 7.81 -9.40 -0.20
C VAL A 552 8.04 -8.51 1.02
N ALA A 553 7.14 -7.57 1.26
CA ALA A 553 7.22 -6.62 2.37
C ALA A 553 6.78 -7.25 3.71
N ALA A 554 7.05 -6.52 4.80
CA ALA A 554 6.63 -6.83 6.17
C ALA A 554 7.07 -8.21 6.68
N GLN A 555 8.20 -8.73 6.21
CA GLN A 555 8.73 -10.02 6.63
C GLN A 555 9.76 -9.86 7.77
N THR A 556 9.78 -10.84 8.68
CA THR A 556 10.81 -11.00 9.72
C THR A 556 11.31 -12.45 9.81
N GLN A 557 10.72 -13.35 9.03
CA GLN A 557 10.86 -14.79 9.21
C GLN A 557 10.83 -15.51 7.86
N VAL A 558 11.64 -16.55 7.73
CA VAL A 558 11.67 -17.46 6.59
C VAL A 558 11.25 -18.86 7.01
N GLU A 559 10.66 -19.63 6.09
CA GLU A 559 10.36 -21.04 6.31
C GLU A 559 11.49 -21.91 5.73
N VAL A 560 12.23 -22.62 6.58
CA VAL A 560 13.28 -23.55 6.14
C VAL A 560 12.65 -24.85 5.68
N VAL A 561 12.63 -25.06 4.37
CA VAL A 561 11.99 -26.19 3.69
C VAL A 561 12.93 -27.37 3.44
N ASP A 562 14.24 -27.14 3.39
CA ASP A 562 15.26 -28.21 3.34
C ASP A 562 16.28 -28.07 4.48
N SER A 563 15.84 -28.45 5.68
CA SER A 563 16.69 -28.46 6.89
C SER A 563 17.89 -29.42 6.81
N GLY A 564 17.95 -30.32 5.82
CA GLY A 564 19.05 -31.25 5.63
C GLY A 564 20.22 -30.68 4.84
N HIS A 565 20.01 -29.56 4.14
CA HIS A 565 21.04 -28.91 3.33
C HIS A 565 22.03 -28.10 4.17
N GLU A 566 23.29 -28.03 3.74
CA GLU A 566 24.36 -27.33 4.48
C GLU A 566 24.03 -25.84 4.71
N MET A 567 23.42 -25.17 3.72
CA MET A 567 22.98 -23.78 3.80
C MET A 567 21.84 -23.54 4.82
N ALA A 568 21.16 -24.59 5.32
CA ALA A 568 20.13 -24.44 6.36
C ALA A 568 20.73 -24.21 7.75
N ALA A 569 22.05 -24.35 7.91
CA ALA A 569 22.76 -24.19 9.19
C ALA A 569 22.20 -25.05 10.34
N GLY A 570 21.53 -26.17 10.02
CA GLY A 570 20.85 -27.03 10.98
C GLY A 570 19.56 -26.44 11.58
N LEU A 571 19.05 -25.34 11.02
CA LEU A 571 17.75 -24.75 11.35
C LEU A 571 16.63 -25.46 10.57
N SER A 572 15.39 -25.36 11.06
CA SER A 572 14.21 -26.02 10.47
C SER A 572 12.92 -25.29 10.83
N GLY A 573 11.92 -25.32 9.95
CA GLY A 573 10.63 -24.68 10.17
C GLY A 573 10.71 -23.15 10.04
N THR A 574 9.78 -22.43 10.66
CA THR A 574 9.76 -20.97 10.64
C THR A 574 10.87 -20.39 11.52
N VAL A 575 11.77 -19.61 10.91
CA VAL A 575 12.96 -19.03 11.54
C VAL A 575 12.88 -17.52 11.45
N ALA A 576 12.96 -16.84 12.59
CA ALA A 576 13.08 -15.38 12.63
C ALA A 576 14.50 -14.96 12.18
N VAL A 577 14.59 -14.23 11.07
CA VAL A 577 15.86 -13.79 10.46
C VAL A 577 16.16 -12.31 10.69
N ALA A 578 15.15 -11.50 11.01
CA ALA A 578 15.32 -10.08 11.32
C ALA A 578 14.46 -9.66 12.53
N THR A 579 14.92 -8.66 13.30
CA THR A 579 14.17 -8.11 14.44
C THR A 579 13.16 -7.02 14.04
N THR A 580 13.27 -6.51 12.82
CA THR A 580 12.44 -5.44 12.27
C THR A 580 11.82 -5.93 10.96
N ALA A 581 10.52 -5.71 10.77
CA ALA A 581 9.83 -6.10 9.56
C ALA A 581 10.37 -5.31 8.36
N GLY A 582 10.74 -6.02 7.29
CA GLY A 582 11.37 -5.44 6.10
C GLY A 582 11.00 -6.18 4.83
N TYR A 583 11.74 -5.88 3.76
CA TYR A 583 11.64 -6.62 2.51
C TYR A 583 12.54 -7.87 2.57
N GLU A 584 11.99 -9.01 2.17
CA GLU A 584 12.75 -10.23 1.89
C GLU A 584 12.75 -10.51 0.38
N MET A 585 13.96 -10.68 -0.16
CA MET A 585 14.17 -10.94 -1.58
C MET A 585 13.92 -12.41 -1.89
N PHE A 586 13.19 -12.68 -2.97
CA PHE A 586 12.89 -14.03 -3.42
C PHE A 586 13.24 -14.25 -4.88
N GLY A 587 13.45 -15.52 -5.23
CA GLY A 587 13.54 -16.02 -6.58
C GLY A 587 12.76 -17.33 -6.76
N ALA A 588 12.33 -17.61 -7.98
CA ALA A 588 11.82 -18.89 -8.44
C ALA A 588 12.89 -19.52 -9.35
N PRO A 589 13.89 -20.20 -8.76
CA PRO A 589 14.96 -20.80 -9.53
C PRO A 589 14.45 -22.02 -10.33
N THR A 590 15.24 -22.48 -11.30
CA THR A 590 14.93 -23.69 -12.07
C THR A 590 14.94 -24.93 -11.18
N THR A 591 14.55 -26.08 -11.73
CA THR A 591 14.47 -27.35 -10.98
C THR A 591 15.81 -27.89 -10.51
N ASP A 592 16.92 -27.46 -11.10
CA ASP A 592 18.27 -27.91 -10.71
C ASP A 592 18.77 -27.19 -9.46
N ALA A 593 18.21 -26.03 -9.12
CA ALA A 593 18.57 -25.35 -7.87
C ALA A 593 18.09 -26.12 -6.64
N VAL A 594 18.94 -26.14 -5.61
CA VAL A 594 18.49 -26.49 -4.26
C VAL A 594 17.73 -25.31 -3.66
N LYS A 595 16.49 -25.54 -3.21
CA LYS A 595 15.68 -24.56 -2.47
C LYS A 595 15.72 -24.90 -0.98
N VAL A 596 16.29 -24.00 -0.18
CA VAL A 596 16.60 -24.23 1.24
C VAL A 596 15.59 -23.56 2.15
N ALA A 597 15.18 -22.34 1.81
CA ALA A 597 14.15 -21.60 2.53
C ALA A 597 13.23 -20.84 1.56
N THR A 598 12.00 -20.62 1.97
CA THR A 598 10.98 -19.84 1.25
C THR A 598 10.37 -18.76 2.13
N ILE A 599 9.66 -17.82 1.53
CA ILE A 599 8.75 -16.94 2.27
C ILE A 599 7.71 -17.81 3.01
N ALA A 600 7.41 -17.48 4.26
CA ALA A 600 6.43 -18.22 5.05
C ALA A 600 5.05 -18.17 4.38
N GLY A 601 4.44 -19.35 4.15
CA GLY A 601 3.16 -19.47 3.46
C GLY A 601 3.21 -19.30 1.93
N GLN A 602 4.39 -19.07 1.33
CA GLN A 602 4.56 -18.87 -0.13
C GLN A 602 5.68 -19.78 -0.68
N PRO A 603 5.41 -21.09 -0.89
CA PRO A 603 6.44 -22.09 -1.18
C PRO A 603 7.16 -21.95 -2.55
N ASP A 604 6.61 -21.15 -3.46
CA ASP A 604 7.21 -20.89 -4.77
C ASP A 604 8.23 -19.74 -4.74
N LYS A 605 8.30 -18.99 -3.63
CA LYS A 605 9.21 -17.85 -3.45
C LYS A 605 10.39 -18.27 -2.58
N ALA A 606 11.43 -18.80 -3.22
CA ALA A 606 12.65 -19.22 -2.53
C ALA A 606 13.49 -18.00 -2.14
N VAL A 607 13.88 -17.94 -0.86
CA VAL A 607 14.67 -16.84 -0.29
C VAL A 607 16.09 -17.27 0.05
N ILE A 608 16.34 -18.58 0.09
CA ILE A 608 17.69 -19.16 0.07
C ILE A 608 17.67 -20.30 -0.93
N PHE A 609 18.43 -20.14 -2.01
CA PHE A 609 18.57 -21.17 -3.04
C PHE A 609 19.95 -21.11 -3.68
N GLY A 610 20.39 -22.21 -4.29
CA GLY A 610 21.66 -22.21 -5.00
C GLY A 610 21.82 -23.28 -6.06
N TYR A 611 22.79 -23.05 -6.94
CA TYR A 611 23.20 -23.92 -8.04
C TYR A 611 24.64 -24.38 -7.84
N GLU A 612 24.92 -25.65 -8.08
CA GLU A 612 26.27 -26.19 -8.22
C GLU A 612 26.90 -25.78 -9.57
N GLU A 613 28.23 -25.87 -9.69
CA GLU A 613 28.89 -25.67 -10.98
C GLU A 613 28.38 -26.70 -12.01
N GLY A 614 27.85 -26.20 -13.13
CA GLY A 614 27.32 -27.00 -14.22
C GLY A 614 25.80 -27.24 -14.17
N ASP A 615 25.11 -26.85 -13.09
CA ASP A 615 23.64 -26.96 -13.00
C ASP A 615 22.95 -26.06 -14.03
N GLU A 616 21.76 -26.48 -14.49
CA GLU A 616 20.96 -25.72 -15.44
C GLU A 616 20.31 -24.50 -14.76
N MET A 617 20.80 -23.31 -15.10
CA MET A 617 20.19 -22.02 -14.79
C MET A 617 19.29 -21.57 -15.95
N ALA A 618 18.66 -20.39 -15.86
CA ALA A 618 17.78 -19.89 -16.91
C ALA A 618 18.56 -19.61 -18.22
N GLY A 619 18.53 -20.57 -19.16
CA GLY A 619 19.15 -20.42 -20.48
C GLY A 619 20.68 -20.55 -20.51
N MET A 620 21.32 -20.96 -19.41
CA MET A 620 22.75 -21.28 -19.33
C MET A 620 23.08 -22.27 -18.21
N THR A 621 24.30 -22.78 -18.17
CA THR A 621 24.79 -23.58 -17.03
C THR A 621 25.59 -22.70 -16.07
N ALA A 622 25.46 -22.93 -14.77
CA ALA A 622 26.21 -22.20 -13.74
C ALA A 622 27.74 -22.37 -13.94
N PRO A 623 28.52 -21.28 -14.16
CA PRO A 623 29.97 -21.38 -14.39
C PRO A 623 30.79 -21.59 -13.10
N ALA A 624 30.14 -21.43 -11.95
CA ALA A 624 30.59 -21.71 -10.59
C ALA A 624 29.34 -21.74 -9.71
N ARG A 625 29.46 -22.01 -8.40
CA ARG A 625 28.32 -21.93 -7.47
C ARG A 625 27.64 -20.56 -7.54
N ARG A 626 26.31 -20.57 -7.56
CA ARG A 626 25.46 -19.36 -7.56
C ARG A 626 24.43 -19.46 -6.46
N VAL A 627 24.28 -18.41 -5.66
CA VAL A 627 23.35 -18.37 -4.52
C VAL A 627 22.49 -17.12 -4.57
N GLY A 628 21.18 -17.28 -4.38
CA GLY A 628 20.25 -16.19 -4.07
C GLY A 628 19.94 -16.15 -2.57
N LEU A 629 19.88 -14.96 -1.99
CA LEU A 629 19.66 -14.76 -0.54
C LEU A 629 18.56 -13.74 -0.22
N PHE A 630 18.00 -13.83 0.99
CA PHE A 630 16.79 -13.14 1.45
C PHE A 630 16.97 -11.64 1.80
N LEU A 631 18.18 -11.11 1.80
CA LEU A 631 18.49 -9.77 2.33
C LEU A 631 18.03 -8.65 1.39
N SER A 632 17.47 -7.57 1.95
CA SER A 632 17.37 -6.26 1.29
C SER A 632 18.36 -5.25 1.91
N ASP A 633 18.35 -4.01 1.41
CA ASP A 633 19.38 -2.99 1.64
C ASP A 633 19.80 -2.82 3.10
N ASN A 634 18.85 -2.98 4.02
CA ASN A 634 19.05 -2.75 5.44
C ASN A 634 18.84 -4.00 6.30
N THR A 635 18.45 -5.16 5.72
CA THR A 635 18.13 -6.38 6.50
C THR A 635 19.30 -6.83 7.36
N ALA A 636 20.54 -6.70 6.86
CA ALA A 636 21.73 -7.10 7.61
C ALA A 636 21.94 -6.28 8.90
N ALA A 637 21.44 -5.04 8.97
CA ALA A 637 21.58 -4.18 10.15
C ALA A 637 20.66 -4.60 11.32
N SER A 638 19.57 -5.34 11.03
CA SER A 638 18.60 -5.82 12.01
C SER A 638 18.56 -7.35 12.12
N MET A 639 19.56 -8.03 11.57
CA MET A 639 19.57 -9.50 11.44
C MET A 639 19.74 -10.21 12.79
N THR A 640 18.93 -11.24 13.03
CA THR A 640 18.99 -12.07 14.25
C THR A 640 20.23 -12.99 14.23
N PRO A 641 20.62 -13.59 15.37
CA PRO A 641 21.67 -14.61 15.38
C PRO A 641 21.40 -15.79 14.42
N GLU A 642 20.13 -16.15 14.24
CA GLU A 642 19.69 -17.18 13.30
C GLU A 642 19.84 -16.73 11.84
N GLY A 643 19.50 -15.48 11.52
CA GLY A 643 19.74 -14.90 10.19
C GLY A 643 21.23 -14.89 9.82
N TRP A 644 22.11 -14.52 10.76
CA TRP A 644 23.57 -14.57 10.55
C TRP A 644 24.07 -16.00 10.30
N LYS A 645 23.51 -17.02 10.96
CA LYS A 645 23.87 -18.43 10.70
C LYS A 645 23.53 -18.86 9.27
N LEU A 646 22.37 -18.43 8.75
CA LEU A 646 21.96 -18.74 7.37
C LEU A 646 22.86 -18.04 6.35
N PHE A 647 23.21 -16.77 6.58
CA PHE A 647 24.19 -16.04 5.76
C PHE A 647 25.55 -16.74 5.74
N ASP A 648 26.09 -17.11 6.91
CA ASP A 648 27.39 -17.76 7.04
C ASP A 648 27.43 -19.13 6.35
N ALA A 649 26.34 -19.89 6.44
CA ALA A 649 26.22 -21.18 5.80
C ALA A 649 26.14 -21.06 4.27
N ALA A 650 25.39 -20.09 3.74
CA ALA A 650 25.33 -19.79 2.31
C ALA A 650 26.69 -19.32 1.75
N LEU A 651 27.41 -18.47 2.49
CA LEU A 651 28.75 -18.03 2.14
C LEU A 651 29.76 -19.18 2.14
N THR A 652 29.73 -20.02 3.18
CA THR A 652 30.62 -21.18 3.30
C THR A 652 30.37 -22.18 2.17
N TRP A 653 29.10 -22.48 1.90
CA TRP A 653 28.72 -23.35 0.79
C TRP A 653 29.20 -22.78 -0.55
N SER A 654 29.12 -21.47 -0.77
CA SER A 654 29.64 -20.85 -1.99
C SER A 654 31.17 -21.03 -2.15
N LEU A 655 31.92 -21.03 -1.04
CA LEU A 655 33.39 -21.11 -1.02
C LEU A 655 33.94 -22.55 -1.13
N ASP A 656 33.17 -23.57 -0.75
CA ASP A 656 33.60 -24.97 -0.65
C ASP A 656 33.60 -25.76 -1.99
N ALA A 657 33.60 -25.06 -3.14
CA ALA A 657 33.49 -25.62 -4.50
C ALA A 657 34.67 -26.53 -4.95
N GLY A 658 35.43 -27.14 -4.03
CA GLY A 658 36.66 -27.89 -4.31
C GLY A 658 36.80 -29.29 -3.70
N THR A 659 35.84 -29.79 -2.90
CA THR A 659 35.98 -31.14 -2.30
C THR A 659 34.70 -31.96 -2.36
N THR A 660 34.53 -32.77 -3.40
CA THR A 660 33.45 -33.77 -3.51
C THR A 660 33.56 -34.82 -2.38
N PRO A 661 32.60 -34.93 -1.43
CA PRO A 661 32.58 -36.02 -0.47
C PRO A 661 32.06 -37.29 -1.15
N THR A 662 32.80 -38.39 -0.98
CA THR A 662 32.42 -39.72 -1.49
C THR A 662 31.27 -40.31 -0.67
N PRO A 663 30.19 -40.84 -1.28
CA PRO A 663 29.03 -41.35 -0.54
C PRO A 663 29.40 -42.57 0.32
N THR A 664 29.07 -42.49 1.62
CA THR A 664 29.25 -43.57 2.59
C THR A 664 27.96 -44.42 2.67
N PRO A 665 28.03 -45.76 2.61
CA PRO A 665 26.85 -46.61 2.48
C PRO A 665 25.96 -46.65 3.74
N THR A 666 24.65 -46.60 3.47
CA THR A 666 23.51 -46.60 4.38
C THR A 666 23.41 -47.88 5.23
N PRO A 667 23.25 -47.79 6.57
CA PRO A 667 22.87 -48.94 7.38
C PRO A 667 21.36 -49.22 7.33
N THR A 668 21.05 -50.49 7.11
CA THR A 668 19.70 -51.07 6.98
C THR A 668 18.91 -51.04 8.31
N PRO A 669 17.66 -50.53 8.35
CA PRO A 669 16.83 -50.64 9.54
C PRO A 669 16.25 -52.05 9.71
N THR A 670 16.29 -52.53 10.95
CA THR A 670 15.82 -53.84 11.42
C THR A 670 14.34 -53.75 11.84
N PRO A 671 13.47 -54.72 11.51
CA PRO A 671 12.04 -54.65 11.80
C PRO A 671 11.74 -54.82 13.30
N THR A 672 10.89 -53.93 13.84
CA THR A 672 10.37 -53.98 15.23
C THR A 672 8.84 -54.13 15.18
N PRO A 673 8.23 -54.97 16.05
CA PRO A 673 6.89 -55.55 15.83
C PRO A 673 5.71 -54.60 16.06
N THR A 674 4.66 -54.88 15.29
CA THR A 674 3.33 -54.26 15.22
C THR A 674 2.52 -54.37 16.53
N PRO A 675 2.04 -53.24 17.10
CA PRO A 675 0.92 -53.26 18.04
C PRO A 675 -0.44 -53.14 17.32
N THR A 676 -1.38 -53.91 17.88
CA THR A 676 -2.78 -54.16 17.50
C THR A 676 -3.66 -52.90 17.41
N PRO A 677 -4.60 -52.80 16.44
CA PRO A 677 -5.51 -51.66 16.33
C PRO A 677 -6.50 -51.60 17.50
N THR A 678 -6.61 -50.41 18.10
CA THR A 678 -7.69 -50.02 19.01
C THR A 678 -8.64 -49.12 18.21
N PRO A 679 -9.98 -49.29 18.28
CA PRO A 679 -10.92 -48.55 17.45
C PRO A 679 -10.90 -47.05 17.79
N THR A 680 -10.55 -46.24 16.80
CA THR A 680 -10.65 -44.78 16.85
C THR A 680 -12.13 -44.37 16.74
N PRO A 681 -12.65 -43.48 17.60
CA PRO A 681 -13.99 -42.92 17.44
C PRO A 681 -14.08 -42.12 16.14
N THR A 682 -15.19 -42.33 15.43
CA THR A 682 -15.57 -41.61 14.21
C THR A 682 -15.49 -40.09 14.44
N PRO A 683 -14.79 -39.32 13.57
CA PRO A 683 -14.89 -37.87 13.60
C PRO A 683 -16.34 -37.48 13.28
N THR A 684 -16.95 -36.75 14.20
CA THR A 684 -18.19 -36.00 13.98
C THR A 684 -17.95 -35.03 12.81
N PRO A 685 -18.89 -34.89 11.86
CA PRO A 685 -18.75 -33.93 10.77
C PRO A 685 -18.53 -32.52 11.34
N THR A 686 -17.47 -31.87 10.87
CA THR A 686 -17.27 -30.43 11.03
C THR A 686 -18.36 -29.73 10.19
N PRO A 687 -19.07 -28.73 10.74
CA PRO A 687 -20.08 -27.98 9.99
C PRO A 687 -19.43 -27.26 8.80
N THR A 688 -20.14 -27.28 7.67
CA THR A 688 -19.84 -26.55 6.44
C THR A 688 -20.23 -25.07 6.64
N PRO A 689 -19.48 -24.08 6.14
CA PRO A 689 -19.90 -22.67 6.18
C PRO A 689 -21.15 -22.46 5.33
N ASP A 690 -22.18 -21.86 5.92
CA ASP A 690 -23.46 -21.46 5.31
C ASP A 690 -23.28 -20.21 4.40
N GLU A 691 -24.29 -19.92 3.57
CA GLU A 691 -24.38 -18.73 2.69
C GLU A 691 -23.93 -17.43 3.38
N GLU A 692 -23.02 -16.67 2.76
CA GLU A 692 -22.57 -15.38 3.29
C GLU A 692 -23.66 -14.30 3.09
N GLY A 693 -24.42 -14.00 4.14
CA GLY A 693 -25.45 -12.94 4.12
C GLY A 693 -24.85 -11.54 3.96
N THR A 694 -25.60 -10.61 3.36
CA THR A 694 -25.22 -9.21 3.16
C THR A 694 -25.88 -8.28 4.18
N VAL A 695 -25.08 -7.48 4.86
CA VAL A 695 -25.53 -6.55 5.90
C VAL A 695 -25.25 -5.12 5.48
N LEU A 696 -26.28 -4.26 5.48
CA LEU A 696 -26.08 -2.81 5.49
C LEU A 696 -25.91 -2.36 6.94
N PHE A 697 -24.69 -1.95 7.29
CA PHE A 697 -24.38 -1.45 8.62
C PHE A 697 -24.32 0.08 8.60
N VAL A 698 -25.25 0.72 9.30
CA VAL A 698 -25.45 2.17 9.26
C VAL A 698 -24.85 2.80 10.50
N THR A 699 -23.90 3.71 10.29
CA THR A 699 -23.05 4.31 11.32
C THR A 699 -22.98 5.82 11.11
N HIS A 700 -22.49 6.58 12.09
CA HIS A 700 -22.34 8.03 11.90
C HIS A 700 -21.31 8.43 10.83
N SER A 701 -20.35 7.54 10.56
CA SER A 701 -19.30 7.74 9.58
C SER A 701 -18.83 6.39 9.07
N THR A 702 -18.31 6.33 7.85
CA THR A 702 -17.61 5.14 7.33
C THR A 702 -16.24 4.93 7.96
N SER A 703 -15.69 5.94 8.64
CA SER A 703 -14.59 5.78 9.60
C SER A 703 -15.16 5.35 10.95
N LEU A 704 -15.13 4.04 11.21
CA LEU A 704 -15.84 3.43 12.33
C LEU A 704 -15.13 3.71 13.67
N ASN A 705 -15.89 4.13 14.68
CA ASN A 705 -15.40 4.12 16.07
C ASN A 705 -15.16 2.67 16.55
N ALA A 706 -14.49 2.50 17.69
CA ALA A 706 -14.14 1.17 18.22
C ALA A 706 -15.35 0.22 18.39
N GLY A 707 -16.51 0.74 18.81
CA GLY A 707 -17.71 -0.06 18.97
C GLY A 707 -18.31 -0.50 17.63
N ASP A 708 -18.37 0.39 16.66
CA ASP A 708 -18.84 0.11 15.30
C ASP A 708 -17.89 -0.87 14.58
N ALA A 709 -16.58 -0.68 14.73
CA ALA A 709 -15.57 -1.59 14.20
C ALA A 709 -15.69 -2.99 14.83
N ALA A 710 -15.97 -3.09 16.13
CA ALA A 710 -16.19 -4.37 16.79
C ALA A 710 -17.43 -5.10 16.25
N VAL A 711 -18.55 -4.40 16.05
CA VAL A 711 -19.77 -4.97 15.45
C VAL A 711 -19.51 -5.41 14.02
N LYS A 712 -18.85 -4.57 13.20
CA LYS A 712 -18.51 -4.91 11.82
C LYS A 712 -17.58 -6.13 11.75
N ALA A 713 -16.50 -6.14 12.52
CA ALA A 713 -15.55 -7.24 12.54
C ALA A 713 -16.19 -8.55 13.01
N HIS A 714 -17.07 -8.49 14.01
CA HIS A 714 -17.79 -9.67 14.51
C HIS A 714 -18.71 -10.27 13.43
N LEU A 715 -19.46 -9.42 12.72
CA LEU A 715 -20.31 -9.86 11.59
C LEU A 715 -19.48 -10.43 10.43
N GLU A 716 -18.35 -9.80 10.08
CA GLU A 716 -17.44 -10.30 9.05
C GLU A 716 -16.79 -11.64 9.45
N GLU A 717 -16.48 -11.84 10.75
CA GLU A 717 -15.99 -13.12 11.27
C GLU A 717 -17.06 -14.22 11.16
N GLN A 718 -18.34 -13.87 11.26
CA GLN A 718 -19.46 -14.79 11.03
C GLN A 718 -19.79 -15.01 9.54
N GLY A 719 -19.00 -14.43 8.64
CA GLY A 719 -19.17 -14.62 7.19
C GLY A 719 -20.19 -13.68 6.56
N TYR A 720 -20.62 -12.61 7.23
CA TYR A 720 -21.46 -11.59 6.59
C TYR A 720 -20.62 -10.62 5.76
N MET A 721 -21.08 -10.29 4.56
CA MET A 721 -20.56 -9.16 3.79
C MET A 721 -21.15 -7.84 4.34
N VAL A 722 -20.36 -7.08 5.08
CA VAL A 722 -20.82 -5.87 5.78
C VAL A 722 -20.47 -4.60 5.01
N MET A 723 -21.49 -3.88 4.56
CA MET A 723 -21.38 -2.56 3.94
C MET A 723 -21.66 -1.46 4.97
N ALA A 724 -20.61 -0.82 5.47
CA ALA A 724 -20.73 0.34 6.34
C ALA A 724 -21.12 1.59 5.56
N MET A 725 -22.16 2.31 5.98
CA MET A 725 -22.59 3.58 5.38
C MET A 725 -22.86 4.65 6.42
N ASP A 726 -22.44 5.87 6.08
CA ASP A 726 -22.66 7.10 6.83
C ASP A 726 -24.16 7.47 6.86
N ASP A 727 -24.68 7.82 8.03
CA ASP A 727 -26.08 8.12 8.28
C ASP A 727 -26.60 9.39 7.58
N ASP A 728 -25.71 10.32 7.20
CA ASP A 728 -26.02 11.49 6.38
C ASP A 728 -26.07 11.16 4.88
N ALA A 729 -25.44 10.05 4.45
CA ALA A 729 -25.36 9.63 3.05
C ALA A 729 -26.36 8.53 2.67
N VAL A 730 -26.78 7.70 3.64
CA VAL A 730 -27.59 6.51 3.40
C VAL A 730 -29.06 6.81 3.09
N SER A 731 -29.68 5.97 2.25
CA SER A 731 -31.08 6.04 1.87
C SER A 731 -31.79 4.68 2.04
N ALA A 732 -33.12 4.69 1.99
CA ALA A 732 -33.91 3.46 2.06
C ALA A 732 -33.59 2.47 0.92
N ALA A 733 -33.13 2.97 -0.24
CA ALA A 733 -32.79 2.14 -1.39
C ALA A 733 -31.49 1.36 -1.19
N ASP A 734 -30.60 1.81 -0.29
CA ASP A 734 -29.35 1.09 0.00
C ASP A 734 -29.61 -0.21 0.77
N ALA A 735 -30.78 -0.34 1.39
CA ALA A 735 -31.26 -1.60 1.95
C ALA A 735 -31.71 -2.59 0.87
N ASP A 736 -31.95 -2.17 -0.37
CA ASP A 736 -32.41 -3.08 -1.42
C ASP A 736 -31.32 -4.13 -1.73
N GLY A 737 -31.75 -5.40 -1.75
CA GLY A 737 -30.84 -6.53 -1.94
C GLY A 737 -29.87 -6.76 -0.78
N LYS A 738 -30.20 -6.29 0.42
CA LYS A 738 -29.53 -6.65 1.68
C LYS A 738 -30.38 -7.65 2.44
N ASP A 739 -29.73 -8.55 3.17
CA ASP A 739 -30.42 -9.53 4.02
C ASP A 739 -30.79 -8.91 5.38
N LEU A 740 -30.02 -7.93 5.82
CA LEU A 740 -30.25 -7.23 7.08
C LEU A 740 -29.76 -5.77 7.03
N VAL A 741 -30.48 -4.89 7.72
CA VAL A 741 -29.99 -3.56 8.09
C VAL A 741 -29.69 -3.53 9.58
N ILE A 742 -28.47 -3.11 9.95
CA ILE A 742 -28.10 -2.87 11.34
C ILE A 742 -27.88 -1.37 11.53
N ILE A 743 -28.61 -0.76 12.47
CA ILE A 743 -28.47 0.66 12.81
C ILE A 743 -27.65 0.76 14.08
N SER A 744 -26.45 1.35 13.98
CA SER A 744 -25.61 1.62 15.13
C SER A 744 -26.17 2.74 16.01
N SER A 745 -25.88 2.68 17.31
CA SER A 745 -26.15 3.79 18.23
C SER A 745 -25.28 5.02 18.00
N SER A 746 -24.26 4.95 17.13
CA SER A 746 -23.48 6.14 16.75
C SER A 746 -24.30 7.10 15.89
N THR A 747 -25.35 6.62 15.21
CA THR A 747 -26.18 7.42 14.29
C THR A 747 -26.90 8.59 14.98
N SER A 748 -27.09 9.69 14.26
CA SER A 748 -27.65 10.94 14.79
C SER A 748 -28.74 11.57 13.93
N ASN A 749 -28.82 11.25 12.62
CA ASN A 749 -29.69 11.94 11.65
C ASN A 749 -30.61 11.02 10.82
N LEU A 750 -30.75 9.75 11.18
CA LEU A 750 -31.42 8.75 10.34
C LEU A 750 -32.92 8.98 10.12
N GLY A 751 -33.61 9.55 11.12
CA GLY A 751 -35.06 9.73 11.11
C GLY A 751 -35.82 8.45 10.73
N ALA A 752 -36.80 8.56 9.83
CA ALA A 752 -37.66 7.44 9.41
C ALA A 752 -37.14 6.64 8.19
N THR A 753 -35.86 6.77 7.84
CA THR A 753 -35.29 6.25 6.57
C THR A 753 -35.54 4.75 6.37
N PHE A 754 -35.32 3.92 7.40
CA PHE A 754 -35.57 2.46 7.32
C PHE A 754 -36.91 2.02 7.91
N ARG A 755 -37.87 2.93 8.12
CA ARG A 755 -39.18 2.57 8.70
C ARG A 755 -39.94 1.60 7.78
N ASP A 756 -39.98 1.92 6.49
CA ASP A 756 -40.87 1.28 5.51
C ASP A 756 -40.16 0.21 4.65
N VAL A 757 -38.87 -0.07 4.88
CA VAL A 757 -38.11 -1.07 4.09
C VAL A 757 -38.60 -2.49 4.39
N ALA A 758 -38.67 -3.33 3.35
CA ALA A 758 -39.07 -4.74 3.45
C ALA A 758 -37.94 -5.66 3.93
N VAL A 759 -36.76 -5.11 4.22
CA VAL A 759 -35.61 -5.84 4.78
C VAL A 759 -35.69 -5.81 6.31
N PRO A 760 -35.33 -6.90 7.02
CA PRO A 760 -35.22 -6.91 8.47
C PRO A 760 -34.30 -5.80 9.02
N VAL A 761 -34.60 -5.30 10.22
CA VAL A 761 -33.79 -4.25 10.87
C VAL A 761 -33.48 -4.64 12.32
N VAL A 762 -32.20 -4.61 12.68
CA VAL A 762 -31.72 -4.61 14.08
C VAL A 762 -31.25 -3.19 14.41
N SER A 763 -31.91 -2.53 15.35
CA SER A 763 -31.55 -1.18 15.77
C SER A 763 -30.93 -1.20 17.16
N CYS A 764 -29.66 -0.78 17.23
CA CYS A 764 -28.97 -0.50 18.48
C CYS A 764 -29.20 0.95 18.97
N GLU A 765 -29.82 1.80 18.13
CA GLU A 765 -30.08 3.18 18.47
C GLU A 765 -31.48 3.40 19.06
N ALA A 766 -31.57 3.79 20.33
CA ALA A 766 -32.87 4.01 20.96
C ALA A 766 -33.61 5.24 20.42
N TRP A 767 -32.89 6.27 19.95
CA TRP A 767 -33.52 7.51 19.49
C TRP A 767 -34.15 7.39 18.11
N VAL A 768 -33.95 6.28 17.38
CA VAL A 768 -34.70 5.98 16.15
C VAL A 768 -35.88 5.03 16.37
N PHE A 769 -36.06 4.47 17.57
CA PHE A 769 -37.13 3.50 17.82
C PHE A 769 -38.53 4.07 17.56
N ASP A 770 -38.78 5.34 17.88
CA ASP A 770 -40.06 5.99 17.59
C ASP A 770 -40.22 6.39 16.12
N ASP A 771 -39.13 6.74 15.45
CA ASP A 771 -39.11 7.00 14.01
C ASP A 771 -39.38 5.73 13.19
N LEU A 772 -38.82 4.60 13.62
CA LEU A 772 -39.14 3.24 13.12
C LEU A 772 -40.51 2.72 13.59
N LYS A 773 -41.21 3.48 14.45
CA LYS A 773 -42.52 3.16 15.06
C LYS A 773 -42.51 1.94 15.98
N MET A 774 -41.35 1.48 16.41
CA MET A 774 -41.16 0.37 17.35
C MET A 774 -41.60 0.72 18.78
N THR A 775 -41.59 2.01 19.15
CA THR A 775 -42.07 2.52 20.45
C THR A 775 -42.92 3.78 20.28
N GLY A 776 -43.52 4.27 21.37
CA GLY A 776 -44.10 5.62 21.42
C GLY A 776 -43.03 6.71 21.31
N GLY A 777 -43.44 7.97 21.02
CA GLY A 777 -42.52 9.08 20.73
C GLY A 777 -42.08 9.91 21.94
N SER A 778 -42.37 9.50 23.17
CA SER A 778 -42.04 10.27 24.37
C SER A 778 -40.72 9.79 24.98
N ARG A 779 -39.61 10.43 24.62
CA ARG A 779 -38.28 10.16 25.20
C ARG A 779 -38.31 10.15 26.73
N GLY A 780 -37.69 9.14 27.35
CA GLY A 780 -37.67 8.91 28.80
C GLY A 780 -38.93 8.25 29.35
N THR A 781 -40.00 8.15 28.56
CA THR A 781 -41.21 7.38 28.88
C THR A 781 -41.30 6.12 28.03
N ASP A 782 -41.12 6.24 26.71
CA ASP A 782 -41.33 5.17 25.74
C ASP A 782 -40.03 4.53 25.26
N TYR A 783 -38.92 5.27 25.26
CA TYR A 783 -37.58 4.78 24.97
C TYR A 783 -36.56 5.69 25.65
N TYR A 784 -35.41 5.14 26.07
CA TYR A 784 -34.27 5.90 26.56
C TYR A 784 -33.04 5.00 26.71
N ALA A 785 -32.04 5.47 27.45
CA ALA A 785 -30.86 4.71 27.82
C ALA A 785 -30.63 4.81 29.33
N GLU A 786 -30.15 3.74 29.96
CA GLU A 786 -29.74 3.73 31.37
C GLU A 786 -28.21 3.62 31.45
N ALA A 787 -27.58 4.53 32.19
CA ALA A 787 -26.14 4.52 32.41
C ALA A 787 -25.73 3.50 33.49
N ASP A 788 -24.42 3.26 33.57
CA ASP A 788 -23.76 2.40 34.56
C ASP A 788 -24.25 0.94 34.57
N GLN A 789 -24.71 0.43 33.41
CA GLN A 789 -25.17 -0.95 33.26
C GLN A 789 -24.07 -1.85 32.67
N THR A 790 -24.12 -3.13 33.02
CA THR A 790 -23.27 -4.21 32.48
C THR A 790 -24.05 -5.52 32.30
N GLN A 791 -25.34 -5.51 32.64
CA GLN A 791 -26.12 -6.72 32.88
C GLN A 791 -27.56 -6.52 32.45
N VAL A 792 -28.09 -7.54 31.76
CA VAL A 792 -29.50 -7.64 31.39
C VAL A 792 -30.16 -8.80 32.13
N SER A 793 -31.47 -8.69 32.37
CA SER A 793 -32.29 -9.78 32.89
C SER A 793 -33.10 -10.41 31.77
N ILE A 794 -32.89 -11.69 31.49
CA ILE A 794 -33.66 -12.45 30.51
C ILE A 794 -35.07 -12.69 31.06
N ALA A 795 -36.07 -12.08 30.41
CA ALA A 795 -37.48 -12.15 30.76
C ALA A 795 -38.20 -13.32 30.09
N ASP A 796 -37.77 -13.71 28.87
CA ASP A 796 -38.30 -14.88 28.16
C ASP A 796 -37.16 -15.78 27.65
N ALA A 797 -36.68 -16.66 28.52
CA ALA A 797 -35.61 -17.60 28.20
C ALA A 797 -36.04 -18.71 27.20
N GLY A 798 -37.34 -18.81 26.88
CA GLY A 798 -37.85 -19.79 25.92
C GLY A 798 -37.85 -19.30 24.47
N HIS A 799 -37.60 -18.00 24.26
CA HIS A 799 -37.58 -17.39 22.94
C HIS A 799 -36.21 -17.56 22.26
N ALA A 800 -36.19 -17.65 20.92
CA ALA A 800 -34.96 -17.81 20.12
C ALA A 800 -33.93 -16.72 20.43
N LEU A 801 -34.34 -15.45 20.35
CA LEU A 801 -33.56 -14.26 20.75
C LEU A 801 -32.86 -14.32 22.13
N ALA A 802 -33.23 -15.25 23.03
CA ALA A 802 -32.53 -15.41 24.30
C ALA A 802 -31.25 -16.26 24.19
N GLY A 803 -31.01 -16.92 23.05
CA GLY A 803 -29.85 -17.80 22.84
C GLY A 803 -29.73 -18.92 23.89
N GLY A 804 -30.85 -19.36 24.47
CA GLY A 804 -30.87 -20.31 25.59
C GLY A 804 -30.26 -19.78 26.90
N LEU A 805 -29.98 -18.48 27.01
CA LEU A 805 -29.57 -17.83 28.25
C LEU A 805 -30.78 -17.59 29.15
N SER A 806 -30.55 -17.47 30.46
CA SER A 806 -31.61 -17.23 31.45
C SER A 806 -31.07 -16.52 32.69
N GLY A 807 -31.95 -15.82 33.41
CA GLY A 807 -31.58 -15.09 34.63
C GLY A 807 -30.93 -13.74 34.31
N THR A 808 -30.08 -13.26 35.21
CA THR A 808 -29.30 -12.02 35.01
C THR A 808 -27.95 -12.37 34.41
N VAL A 809 -27.64 -11.76 33.27
CA VAL A 809 -26.49 -12.07 32.42
C VAL A 809 -25.60 -10.83 32.32
N THR A 810 -24.29 -10.97 32.50
CA THR A 810 -23.33 -9.91 32.21
C THR A 810 -23.08 -9.89 30.71
N VAL A 811 -23.37 -8.75 30.08
CA VAL A 811 -23.30 -8.60 28.63
C VAL A 811 -22.14 -7.74 28.16
N THR A 812 -21.66 -6.81 29.00
CA THR A 812 -20.47 -5.98 28.75
C THR A 812 -19.48 -6.03 29.92
N GLY A 813 -18.19 -5.90 29.61
CA GLY A 813 -17.10 -5.86 30.56
C GLY A 813 -16.90 -4.50 31.22
N THR A 814 -17.37 -3.43 30.55
CA THR A 814 -17.30 -2.05 31.04
C THR A 814 -18.71 -1.51 31.27
N ALA A 815 -18.89 -0.77 32.36
CA ALA A 815 -20.17 -0.14 32.66
C ALA A 815 -20.42 1.03 31.70
N GLY A 816 -21.59 1.05 31.08
CA GLY A 816 -21.98 2.12 30.18
C GLY A 816 -23.47 2.22 29.97
N TRP A 817 -23.87 2.72 28.80
CA TRP A 817 -25.26 2.95 28.48
C TRP A 817 -25.88 1.70 27.84
N GLU A 818 -27.00 1.24 28.41
CA GLU A 818 -27.85 0.21 27.80
C GLU A 818 -29.13 0.87 27.29
N MET A 819 -29.39 0.68 25.99
CA MET A 819 -30.55 1.23 25.28
C MET A 819 -31.81 0.40 25.60
N TYR A 820 -32.94 1.07 25.82
CA TYR A 820 -34.21 0.40 26.10
C TYR A 820 -35.40 1.04 25.40
N GLY A 821 -36.40 0.21 25.10
CA GLY A 821 -37.71 0.61 24.57
C GLY A 821 -38.87 0.02 25.38
N LEU A 822 -40.03 0.66 25.28
CA LEU A 822 -41.33 0.15 25.73
C LEU A 822 -42.17 -0.12 24.47
N PRO A 823 -41.96 -1.28 23.80
CA PRO A 823 -42.67 -1.60 22.59
C PRO A 823 -44.14 -1.96 22.87
N SER A 824 -44.94 -2.06 21.81
CA SER A 824 -46.38 -2.37 21.87
C SER A 824 -46.64 -3.75 22.50
N SER A 825 -47.91 -4.12 22.64
CA SER A 825 -48.28 -5.43 23.20
C SER A 825 -47.85 -6.61 22.34
N ASP A 826 -47.63 -6.40 21.05
CA ASP A 826 -47.39 -7.47 20.09
C ASP A 826 -45.90 -7.83 20.00
N ALA A 827 -45.01 -6.91 20.42
CA ALA A 827 -43.60 -7.23 20.53
C ALA A 827 -43.32 -8.29 21.60
N VAL A 828 -42.48 -9.25 21.24
CA VAL A 828 -41.84 -10.12 22.24
C VAL A 828 -40.78 -9.34 23.01
N LYS A 829 -40.79 -9.47 24.34
CA LYS A 829 -39.83 -8.79 25.25
C LYS A 829 -38.94 -9.85 25.88
N VAL A 830 -37.71 -9.93 25.39
CA VAL A 830 -36.82 -11.07 25.66
C VAL A 830 -35.88 -10.76 26.82
N ALA A 831 -35.38 -9.53 26.90
CA ALA A 831 -34.53 -9.07 27.99
C ALA A 831 -34.93 -7.67 28.46
N THR A 832 -34.64 -7.36 29.72
CA THR A 832 -34.86 -6.05 30.33
C THR A 832 -33.62 -5.55 31.04
N ILE A 833 -33.52 -4.25 31.29
CA ILE A 833 -32.50 -3.69 32.19
C ILE A 833 -32.53 -4.44 33.54
N ALA A 834 -31.36 -4.82 34.06
CA ALA A 834 -31.29 -5.55 35.32
C ALA A 834 -31.98 -4.79 36.46
N GLY A 835 -32.99 -5.42 37.08
CA GLY A 835 -33.77 -4.82 38.16
C GLY A 835 -34.85 -3.82 37.74
N GLN A 836 -35.03 -3.56 36.43
CA GLN A 836 -36.08 -2.68 35.90
C GLN A 836 -36.93 -3.41 34.84
N PRO A 837 -37.90 -4.27 35.25
CA PRO A 837 -38.60 -5.19 34.35
C PRO A 837 -39.52 -4.53 33.31
N ASP A 838 -39.78 -3.23 33.43
CA ASP A 838 -40.61 -2.49 32.48
C ASP A 838 -39.81 -1.94 31.28
N LYS A 839 -38.48 -2.03 31.31
CA LYS A 839 -37.57 -1.46 30.29
C LYS A 839 -36.96 -2.57 29.45
N ALA A 840 -37.54 -2.85 28.28
CA ALA A 840 -37.06 -3.92 27.40
C ALA A 840 -35.82 -3.46 26.61
N VAL A 841 -34.79 -4.30 26.61
CA VAL A 841 -33.48 -4.01 25.99
C VAL A 841 -33.20 -4.95 24.81
N ILE A 842 -33.88 -6.10 24.78
CA ILE A 842 -34.00 -6.95 23.60
C ILE A 842 -35.49 -7.23 23.40
N PHE A 843 -36.02 -6.76 22.27
CA PHE A 843 -37.41 -6.98 21.90
C PHE A 843 -37.54 -7.09 20.38
N GLY A 844 -38.52 -7.86 19.91
CA GLY A 844 -38.71 -8.16 18.50
C GLY A 844 -40.17 -8.03 18.06
N TYR A 845 -40.37 -7.65 16.81
CA TYR A 845 -41.65 -7.75 16.09
C TYR A 845 -41.49 -8.71 14.92
N GLU A 846 -42.43 -9.63 14.74
CA GLU A 846 -42.57 -10.43 13.52
C GLU A 846 -43.12 -9.56 12.38
N GLU A 847 -42.92 -9.99 11.13
CA GLU A 847 -43.59 -9.35 9.99
C GLU A 847 -45.12 -9.35 10.20
N GLY A 848 -45.72 -8.16 10.06
CA GLY A 848 -47.16 -7.97 10.23
C GLY A 848 -47.63 -7.67 11.66
N ASP A 849 -46.77 -7.75 12.69
CA ASP A 849 -47.13 -7.39 14.06
C ASP A 849 -47.50 -5.90 14.18
N GLU A 850 -48.41 -5.55 15.10
CA GLU A 850 -48.80 -4.15 15.32
C GLU A 850 -47.66 -3.37 16.02
N MET A 851 -47.05 -2.45 15.26
CA MET A 851 -46.20 -1.36 15.75
C MET A 851 -47.04 -0.09 15.99
N VAL A 852 -46.41 1.01 16.40
CA VAL A 852 -47.14 2.26 16.69
C VAL A 852 -47.67 2.90 15.40
N GLY A 853 -48.94 2.66 15.11
CA GLY A 853 -49.64 3.28 13.97
C GLY A 853 -49.34 2.64 12.61
N MET A 854 -48.66 1.49 12.58
CA MET A 854 -48.41 0.68 11.39
C MET A 854 -48.15 -0.78 11.78
N THR A 855 -48.06 -1.68 10.80
CA THR A 855 -47.57 -3.04 10.99
C THR A 855 -46.10 -3.13 10.60
N ALA A 856 -45.34 -4.02 11.23
CA ALA A 856 -43.95 -4.29 10.88
C ALA A 856 -43.83 -4.78 9.41
N PRO A 857 -43.08 -4.09 8.52
CA PRO A 857 -42.92 -4.52 7.12
C PRO A 857 -42.04 -5.77 6.94
N ALA A 858 -41.18 -6.02 7.93
CA ALA A 858 -40.30 -7.17 8.09
C ALA A 858 -39.96 -7.26 9.59
N ARG A 859 -39.17 -8.25 10.02
CA ARG A 859 -38.75 -8.34 11.42
C ARG A 859 -38.02 -7.08 11.88
N ARG A 860 -38.34 -6.63 13.09
CA ARG A 860 -37.73 -5.45 13.74
C ARG A 860 -37.23 -5.83 15.12
N VAL A 861 -35.94 -5.65 15.37
CA VAL A 861 -35.32 -5.94 16.66
C VAL A 861 -34.75 -4.66 17.27
N GLY A 862 -35.15 -4.36 18.50
CA GLY A 862 -34.48 -3.36 19.33
C GLY A 862 -33.43 -4.06 20.18
N PHE A 863 -32.19 -3.58 20.12
CA PHE A 863 -31.04 -4.17 20.81
C PHE A 863 -30.34 -3.13 21.70
N PHE A 864 -29.76 -3.59 22.81
CA PHE A 864 -29.33 -2.72 23.92
C PHE A 864 -28.00 -2.01 23.70
N LEU A 865 -27.25 -2.44 22.69
CA LEU A 865 -25.85 -2.13 22.48
C LEU A 865 -25.63 -0.64 22.24
N SER A 866 -24.60 -0.07 22.88
CA SER A 866 -24.12 1.26 22.54
C SER A 866 -22.70 1.22 21.99
N ASP A 867 -22.41 2.15 21.08
CA ASP A 867 -21.13 2.44 20.44
C ASP A 867 -19.99 2.59 21.46
N LEU A 868 -20.28 3.12 22.65
CA LEU A 868 -19.31 3.28 23.74
C LEU A 868 -18.96 1.99 24.50
N VAL A 869 -19.71 0.90 24.33
CA VAL A 869 -19.49 -0.35 25.09
C VAL A 869 -19.40 -1.60 24.22
N ALA A 870 -19.59 -1.47 22.90
CA ALA A 870 -19.61 -2.62 21.99
C ALA A 870 -18.27 -3.34 21.89
N ASP A 871 -17.15 -2.62 22.00
CA ASP A 871 -15.80 -3.19 22.10
C ASP A 871 -15.56 -3.99 23.40
N SER A 872 -16.42 -3.79 24.41
CA SER A 872 -16.36 -4.49 25.71
C SER A 872 -17.36 -5.64 25.83
N MET A 873 -18.06 -6.00 24.75
CA MET A 873 -19.03 -7.10 24.77
C MET A 873 -18.40 -8.42 25.23
N THR A 874 -19.08 -9.07 26.17
CA THR A 874 -18.70 -10.40 26.64
C THR A 874 -19.19 -11.48 25.68
N THR A 875 -18.71 -12.71 25.82
CA THR A 875 -19.20 -13.87 25.04
C THR A 875 -20.72 -14.04 25.11
N ASP A 876 -21.31 -13.86 26.29
CA ASP A 876 -22.78 -13.96 26.45
C ASP A 876 -23.50 -12.79 25.79
N GLY A 877 -22.88 -11.61 25.76
CA GLY A 877 -23.38 -10.48 25.00
C GLY A 877 -23.39 -10.77 23.50
N TRP A 878 -22.24 -11.18 22.93
CA TRP A 878 -22.12 -11.46 21.50
C TRP A 878 -23.09 -12.55 21.06
N LYS A 879 -23.27 -13.58 21.90
CA LYS A 879 -24.29 -14.59 21.68
C LYS A 879 -25.71 -14.00 21.54
N LEU A 880 -26.10 -13.05 22.37
CA LEU A 880 -27.41 -12.39 22.25
C LEU A 880 -27.51 -11.55 20.97
N PHE A 881 -26.41 -10.98 20.50
CA PHE A 881 -26.34 -10.22 19.25
C PHE A 881 -26.48 -11.16 18.04
N ASP A 882 -25.76 -12.29 18.05
CA ASP A 882 -25.85 -13.31 17.00
C ASP A 882 -27.28 -13.83 16.84
N GLU A 883 -27.94 -14.15 17.96
CA GLU A 883 -29.32 -14.64 17.95
C GLU A 883 -30.32 -13.56 17.53
N ALA A 884 -29.98 -12.27 17.73
CA ALA A 884 -30.75 -11.15 17.19
C ALA A 884 -30.63 -11.02 15.68
N VAL A 885 -29.43 -11.23 15.13
CA VAL A 885 -29.14 -11.24 13.69
C VAL A 885 -29.78 -12.46 13.01
N GLU A 886 -29.62 -13.65 13.59
CA GLU A 886 -30.20 -14.91 13.10
C GLU A 886 -31.73 -14.84 13.12
N TRP A 887 -32.32 -14.46 14.26
CA TRP A 887 -33.77 -14.33 14.34
C TRP A 887 -34.31 -13.24 13.42
N ALA A 888 -33.58 -12.15 13.16
CA ALA A 888 -34.04 -11.13 12.22
C ALA A 888 -34.08 -11.65 10.77
N THR A 889 -33.17 -12.56 10.40
CA THR A 889 -32.97 -13.00 9.00
C THR A 889 -33.69 -14.31 8.64
N GLU A 890 -34.17 -15.11 9.60
CA GLU A 890 -34.95 -16.33 9.34
C GLU A 890 -36.37 -16.04 8.76
N GLU A 891 -36.85 -16.75 7.72
CA GLU A 891 -38.22 -16.54 7.19
C GLU A 891 -39.34 -17.23 8.03
N PRO A 892 -40.49 -16.56 8.29
CA PRO A 892 -41.62 -17.18 8.99
C PRO A 892 -42.44 -18.14 8.09
N GLY A 893 -42.28 -19.45 8.30
CA GLY A 893 -43.36 -20.43 8.04
C GLY A 893 -43.29 -21.29 6.76
N VAL A 894 -42.13 -21.46 6.13
CA VAL A 894 -41.93 -22.51 5.11
C VAL A 894 -41.48 -23.82 5.79
N PRO A 895 -42.28 -24.90 5.78
CA PRO A 895 -41.77 -26.21 6.17
C PRO A 895 -40.75 -26.63 5.12
N THR A 896 -39.49 -26.78 5.56
CA THR A 896 -38.35 -27.12 4.74
C THR A 896 -38.65 -28.26 3.75
N PRO A 897 -38.60 -28.01 2.43
CA PRO A 897 -38.32 -29.07 1.47
C PRO A 897 -36.91 -29.60 1.78
N PRO A 898 -36.61 -30.88 1.53
CA PRO A 898 -35.24 -31.37 1.68
C PRO A 898 -34.31 -30.52 0.81
N PRO A 899 -33.13 -30.15 1.31
CA PRO A 899 -32.26 -29.18 0.64
C PRO A 899 -32.01 -29.64 -0.79
N THR A 900 -32.41 -28.84 -1.76
CA THR A 900 -31.75 -28.85 -3.07
C THR A 900 -30.40 -28.20 -2.84
N THR A 901 -29.37 -29.04 -2.85
CA THR A 901 -27.96 -28.70 -2.70
C THR A 901 -27.59 -27.43 -3.47
N PRO A 902 -26.88 -26.46 -2.86
CA PRO A 902 -26.21 -25.38 -3.59
C PRO A 902 -25.35 -25.97 -4.71
N GLY A 903 -25.33 -25.35 -5.89
CA GLY A 903 -24.51 -25.83 -6.99
C GLY A 903 -23.02 -25.62 -6.68
N ASP A 904 -22.30 -26.68 -6.34
CA ASP A 904 -20.90 -26.73 -5.86
C ASP A 904 -19.81 -26.15 -6.80
N GLY A 905 -19.98 -24.98 -7.45
CA GLY A 905 -19.09 -24.47 -8.51
C GLY A 905 -18.36 -23.19 -8.18
N THR A 906 -17.05 -23.19 -8.35
CA THR A 906 -16.17 -22.00 -8.23
C THR A 906 -15.74 -21.50 -9.61
N VAL A 907 -15.93 -20.22 -9.87
CA VAL A 907 -15.59 -19.57 -11.14
C VAL A 907 -14.50 -18.53 -10.90
N LEU A 908 -13.41 -18.60 -11.66
CA LEU A 908 -12.50 -17.46 -11.83
C LEU A 908 -13.03 -16.61 -12.98
N PHE A 909 -13.46 -15.40 -12.67
CA PHE A 909 -13.94 -14.43 -13.66
C PHE A 909 -12.87 -13.37 -13.89
N VAL A 910 -12.35 -13.29 -15.10
CA VAL A 910 -11.19 -12.45 -15.43
C VAL A 910 -11.65 -11.21 -16.20
N THR A 911 -11.33 -10.03 -15.67
CA THR A 911 -11.82 -8.71 -16.11
C THR A 911 -10.66 -7.71 -16.19
N HIS A 912 -10.84 -6.56 -16.85
CA HIS A 912 -9.77 -5.55 -16.93
C HIS A 912 -9.39 -4.89 -15.60
N SER A 913 -10.29 -4.94 -14.62
CA SER A 913 -10.07 -4.36 -13.30
C SER A 913 -10.86 -5.12 -12.26
N ALA A 914 -10.37 -5.11 -11.02
CA ALA A 914 -11.13 -5.56 -9.85
C ALA A 914 -12.38 -4.69 -9.59
N SER A 915 -12.40 -3.44 -10.08
CA SER A 915 -13.60 -2.60 -10.09
C SER A 915 -14.40 -2.85 -11.37
N LEU A 916 -15.47 -3.65 -11.26
CA LEU A 916 -16.23 -4.14 -12.41
C LEU A 916 -17.02 -3.03 -13.11
N ASN A 917 -16.96 -3.01 -14.44
CA ASN A 917 -17.91 -2.23 -15.25
C ASN A 917 -19.31 -2.88 -15.22
N ALA A 918 -20.33 -2.18 -15.73
CA ALA A 918 -21.72 -2.64 -15.65
C ALA A 918 -21.96 -4.01 -16.32
N GLY A 919 -21.25 -4.31 -17.42
CA GLY A 919 -21.38 -5.60 -18.10
C GLY A 919 -20.71 -6.74 -17.35
N ASP A 920 -19.51 -6.49 -16.83
CA ASP A 920 -18.80 -7.46 -15.99
C ASP A 920 -19.56 -7.74 -14.69
N ALA A 921 -20.12 -6.69 -14.07
CA ALA A 921 -20.97 -6.82 -12.89
C ALA A 921 -22.24 -7.64 -13.18
N ALA A 922 -22.86 -7.48 -14.36
CA ALA A 922 -24.03 -8.26 -14.76
C ALA A 922 -23.72 -9.76 -14.95
N VAL A 923 -22.58 -10.09 -15.57
CA VAL A 923 -22.12 -11.48 -15.72
C VAL A 923 -21.80 -12.11 -14.37
N LYS A 924 -21.08 -11.38 -13.50
CA LYS A 924 -20.79 -11.84 -12.13
C LYS A 924 -22.09 -12.09 -11.35
N ALA A 925 -23.00 -11.12 -11.33
CA ALA A 925 -24.26 -11.24 -10.61
C ALA A 925 -25.12 -12.41 -11.12
N HIS A 926 -25.17 -12.63 -12.44
CA HIS A 926 -25.93 -13.74 -13.03
C HIS A 926 -25.36 -15.10 -12.64
N LEU A 927 -24.02 -15.25 -12.65
CA LEU A 927 -23.36 -16.48 -12.21
C LEU A 927 -23.58 -16.76 -10.71
N GLU A 928 -23.54 -15.70 -9.89
CA GLU A 928 -23.83 -15.78 -8.46
C GLU A 928 -25.31 -16.14 -8.21
N GLU A 929 -26.24 -15.61 -9.00
CA GLU A 929 -27.66 -16.00 -8.97
C GLU A 929 -27.87 -17.49 -9.34
N GLN A 930 -27.02 -18.04 -10.21
CA GLN A 930 -27.01 -19.48 -10.53
C GLN A 930 -26.26 -20.34 -9.49
N GLY A 931 -25.79 -19.73 -8.39
CA GLY A 931 -25.16 -20.42 -7.26
C GLY A 931 -23.66 -20.70 -7.44
N TYR A 932 -22.98 -20.06 -8.38
CA TYR A 932 -21.52 -20.14 -8.49
C TYR A 932 -20.84 -19.17 -7.52
N MET A 933 -19.76 -19.60 -6.88
CA MET A 933 -18.84 -18.69 -6.19
C MET A 933 -17.92 -18.03 -7.21
N VAL A 934 -18.06 -16.71 -7.43
CA VAL A 934 -17.36 -16.00 -8.50
C VAL A 934 -16.25 -15.11 -7.94
N MET A 935 -15.00 -15.43 -8.31
CA MET A 935 -13.82 -14.63 -7.97
C MET A 935 -13.43 -13.76 -9.16
N ALA A 936 -13.71 -12.45 -9.08
CA ALA A 936 -13.29 -11.50 -10.10
C ALA A 936 -11.81 -11.11 -9.91
N MET A 937 -11.01 -11.17 -10.98
CA MET A 937 -9.61 -10.76 -10.96
C MET A 937 -9.24 -9.90 -12.17
N ASP A 938 -8.41 -8.91 -11.89
CA ASP A 938 -7.80 -8.01 -12.86
C ASP A 938 -6.84 -8.78 -13.79
N ASP A 939 -6.91 -8.51 -15.10
CA ASP A 939 -6.14 -9.20 -16.13
C ASP A 939 -4.63 -8.92 -16.07
N ASP A 940 -4.22 -7.82 -15.42
CA ASP A 940 -2.82 -7.52 -15.14
C ASP A 940 -2.31 -8.22 -13.86
N ALA A 941 -3.21 -8.70 -12.99
CA ALA A 941 -2.88 -9.38 -11.73
C ALA A 941 -3.05 -10.92 -11.79
N VAL A 942 -3.87 -11.42 -12.71
CA VAL A 942 -4.25 -12.84 -12.80
C VAL A 942 -3.16 -13.70 -13.45
N SER A 943 -3.04 -14.94 -12.98
CA SER A 943 -2.13 -15.95 -13.51
C SER A 943 -2.85 -17.27 -13.83
N ALA A 944 -2.16 -18.16 -14.54
CA ALA A 944 -2.68 -19.51 -14.84
C ALA A 944 -3.00 -20.32 -13.57
N ALA A 945 -2.31 -20.05 -12.47
CA ALA A 945 -2.47 -20.76 -11.20
C ALA A 945 -3.75 -20.35 -10.46
N ASP A 946 -4.30 -19.16 -10.73
CA ASP A 946 -5.56 -18.73 -10.11
C ASP A 946 -6.76 -19.56 -10.59
N ALA A 947 -6.60 -20.23 -11.74
CA ALA A 947 -7.55 -21.23 -12.22
C ALA A 947 -7.49 -22.52 -11.40
N ASP A 948 -6.42 -22.80 -10.66
CA ASP A 948 -6.29 -24.04 -9.90
C ASP A 948 -7.35 -24.12 -8.79
N GLY A 949 -7.98 -25.29 -8.70
CA GLY A 949 -9.10 -25.51 -7.79
C GLY A 949 -10.41 -24.84 -8.21
N LYS A 950 -10.45 -24.15 -9.36
CA LYS A 950 -11.68 -23.60 -9.94
C LYS A 950 -12.35 -24.64 -10.84
N ASP A 951 -13.68 -24.58 -10.90
CA ASP A 951 -14.48 -25.43 -11.80
C ASP A 951 -14.54 -24.86 -13.23
N LEU A 952 -14.40 -23.55 -13.36
CA LEU A 952 -14.45 -22.85 -14.63
C LEU A 952 -13.66 -21.54 -14.59
N VAL A 953 -13.01 -21.19 -15.70
CA VAL A 953 -12.51 -19.84 -15.96
C VAL A 953 -13.42 -19.17 -16.99
N ILE A 954 -13.85 -17.94 -16.70
CA ILE A 954 -14.57 -17.08 -17.64
C ILE A 954 -13.72 -15.85 -17.94
N ILE A 955 -13.38 -15.64 -19.20
CA ILE A 955 -12.60 -14.47 -19.65
C ILE A 955 -13.56 -13.45 -20.23
N SER A 956 -13.66 -12.28 -19.60
CA SER A 956 -14.47 -11.17 -20.10
C SER A 956 -13.84 -10.51 -21.34
N SER A 957 -14.68 -9.93 -22.19
CA SER A 957 -14.23 -9.10 -23.31
C SER A 957 -13.69 -7.73 -22.89
N SER A 958 -13.72 -7.39 -21.59
CA SER A 958 -13.07 -6.17 -21.09
C SER A 958 -11.54 -6.30 -21.08
N THR A 959 -11.02 -7.54 -21.07
CA THR A 959 -9.58 -7.84 -20.92
C THR A 959 -8.74 -7.39 -22.13
N SER A 960 -7.48 -7.04 -21.89
CA SER A 960 -6.55 -6.50 -22.89
C SER A 960 -5.16 -7.14 -22.88
N ASN A 961 -4.72 -7.79 -21.80
CA ASN A 961 -3.32 -8.22 -21.62
C ASN A 961 -3.11 -9.71 -21.27
N LEU A 962 -4.11 -10.57 -21.48
CA LEU A 962 -4.05 -11.98 -21.04
C LEU A 962 -3.07 -12.89 -21.79
N GLY A 963 -2.84 -12.63 -23.08
CA GLY A 963 -2.02 -13.50 -23.93
C GLY A 963 -2.39 -14.99 -23.80
N ALA A 964 -1.37 -15.85 -23.65
CA ALA A 964 -1.55 -17.30 -23.56
C ALA A 964 -1.80 -17.84 -22.13
N THR A 965 -2.10 -16.98 -21.15
CA THR A 965 -2.15 -17.32 -19.72
C THR A 965 -3.03 -18.54 -19.42
N PHE A 966 -4.23 -18.63 -19.99
CA PHE A 966 -5.15 -19.76 -19.80
C PHE A 966 -5.12 -20.81 -20.92
N ARG A 967 -4.10 -20.79 -21.80
CA ARG A 967 -4.01 -21.77 -22.91
C ARG A 967 -3.88 -23.20 -22.38
N ASP A 968 -2.93 -23.39 -21.48
CA ASP A 968 -2.45 -24.71 -21.06
C ASP A 968 -3.13 -25.24 -19.77
N VAL A 969 -4.03 -24.47 -19.15
CA VAL A 969 -4.69 -24.84 -17.89
C VAL A 969 -5.61 -26.05 -18.04
N ALA A 970 -5.61 -26.94 -17.05
CA ALA A 970 -6.45 -28.15 -17.05
C ALA A 970 -7.92 -27.89 -16.64
N VAL A 971 -8.27 -26.63 -16.35
CA VAL A 971 -9.63 -26.18 -16.02
C VAL A 971 -10.36 -25.74 -17.29
N PRO A 972 -11.67 -26.01 -17.43
CA PRO A 972 -12.46 -25.50 -18.55
C PRO A 972 -12.41 -23.97 -18.67
N VAL A 973 -12.49 -23.45 -19.90
CA VAL A 973 -12.46 -22.00 -20.16
C VAL A 973 -13.63 -21.64 -21.08
N VAL A 974 -14.42 -20.64 -20.68
CA VAL A 974 -15.34 -19.89 -21.55
C VAL A 974 -14.72 -18.53 -21.79
N SER A 975 -14.44 -18.19 -23.04
CA SER A 975 -13.87 -16.90 -23.40
C SER A 975 -14.87 -16.07 -24.20
N CYS A 976 -15.18 -14.89 -23.69
CA CYS A 976 -15.95 -13.86 -24.35
C CYS A 976 -15.04 -12.89 -25.14
N GLU A 977 -13.72 -13.07 -25.08
CA GLU A 977 -12.72 -12.19 -25.68
C GLU A 977 -12.13 -12.83 -26.94
N ALA A 978 -12.54 -12.38 -28.13
CA ALA A 978 -12.07 -12.96 -29.37
C ALA A 978 -10.57 -12.74 -29.63
N TRP A 979 -9.96 -11.71 -29.04
CA TRP A 979 -8.55 -11.37 -29.25
C TRP A 979 -7.60 -12.30 -28.50
N VAL A 980 -8.10 -13.14 -27.58
CA VAL A 980 -7.31 -14.22 -26.98
C VAL A 980 -7.54 -15.58 -27.64
N TYR A 981 -8.43 -15.71 -28.63
CA TYR A 981 -8.73 -17.01 -29.24
C TYR A 981 -7.52 -17.67 -29.92
N ASP A 982 -6.65 -16.90 -30.57
CA ASP A 982 -5.43 -17.42 -31.17
C ASP A 982 -4.34 -17.73 -30.15
N ASP A 983 -4.27 -16.96 -29.07
CA ASP A 983 -3.39 -17.24 -27.93
C ASP A 983 -3.81 -18.50 -27.17
N LEU A 984 -5.10 -18.73 -27.00
CA LEU A 984 -5.69 -19.99 -26.52
C LEU A 984 -5.64 -21.12 -27.56
N LYS A 985 -5.16 -20.83 -28.78
CA LYS A 985 -5.06 -21.74 -29.94
C LYS A 985 -6.40 -22.27 -30.45
N MET A 986 -7.51 -21.63 -30.08
CA MET A 986 -8.86 -21.97 -30.50
C MET A 986 -9.14 -21.60 -31.96
N THR A 987 -8.40 -20.63 -32.53
CA THR A 987 -8.48 -20.21 -33.94
C THR A 987 -7.08 -19.94 -34.51
N GLY A 988 -6.99 -19.63 -35.81
CA GLY A 988 -5.75 -19.13 -36.43
C GLY A 988 -5.40 -17.70 -35.99
N GLY A 989 -4.14 -17.27 -36.18
CA GLY A 989 -3.64 -15.98 -35.68
C GLY A 989 -3.93 -14.75 -36.54
N SER A 990 -4.72 -14.85 -37.60
CA SER A 990 -4.95 -13.72 -38.51
C SER A 990 -6.23 -12.96 -38.14
N ARG A 991 -6.10 -11.88 -37.38
CA ARG A 991 -7.22 -10.98 -37.04
C ARG A 991 -8.01 -10.54 -38.29
N GLY A 992 -9.35 -10.62 -38.22
CA GLY A 992 -10.26 -10.31 -39.35
C GLY A 992 -10.41 -11.43 -40.38
N THR A 993 -9.58 -12.47 -40.31
CA THR A 993 -9.71 -13.68 -41.13
C THR A 993 -10.13 -14.88 -40.27
N ASP A 994 -9.47 -15.07 -39.12
CA ASP A 994 -9.64 -16.25 -38.27
C ASP A 994 -10.48 -15.95 -37.01
N TYR A 995 -10.49 -14.70 -36.53
CA TYR A 995 -11.32 -14.21 -35.44
C TYR A 995 -11.50 -12.69 -35.57
N TYR A 996 -12.63 -12.16 -35.13
CA TYR A 996 -12.91 -10.73 -35.03
C TYR A 996 -14.23 -10.49 -34.28
N ALA A 997 -14.80 -9.29 -34.44
CA ALA A 997 -16.12 -8.93 -33.95
C ALA A 997 -16.96 -8.27 -35.05
N GLU A 998 -18.26 -8.55 -35.09
CA GLU A 998 -19.21 -7.88 -35.98
C GLU A 998 -20.01 -6.84 -35.19
N ALA A 999 -20.06 -5.60 -35.68
CA ALA A 999 -20.83 -4.53 -35.06
C ALA A 999 -22.32 -4.61 -35.43
N ASP A 1000 -23.13 -3.85 -34.71
CA ASP A 1000 -24.57 -3.64 -34.92
C ASP A 1000 -25.40 -4.93 -34.89
N GLN A 1001 -24.99 -5.94 -34.10
CA GLN A 1001 -25.70 -7.21 -33.95
C GLN A 1001 -26.57 -7.22 -32.68
N THR A 1002 -27.69 -7.95 -32.77
CA THR A 1002 -28.55 -8.31 -31.62
C THR A 1002 -29.00 -9.76 -31.66
N GLN A 1003 -28.64 -10.51 -32.71
CA GLN A 1003 -29.19 -11.83 -32.99
C GLN A 1003 -28.12 -12.80 -33.46
N VAL A 1004 -28.21 -14.04 -32.97
CA VAL A 1004 -27.39 -15.17 -33.43
C VAL A 1004 -28.24 -16.13 -34.26
N LEU A 1005 -27.63 -16.88 -35.18
CA LEU A 1005 -28.26 -18.00 -35.87
C LEU A 1005 -27.78 -19.32 -35.25
N ILE A 1006 -28.68 -20.07 -34.63
CA ILE A 1006 -28.37 -21.41 -34.11
C ILE A 1006 -28.21 -22.38 -35.29
N ALA A 1007 -26.97 -22.82 -35.52
CA ALA A 1007 -26.56 -23.71 -36.61
C ALA A 1007 -26.70 -25.20 -36.23
N ASP A 1008 -26.51 -25.54 -34.95
CA ASP A 1008 -26.70 -26.90 -34.44
C ASP A 1008 -27.61 -26.91 -33.20
N ALA A 1009 -28.91 -26.92 -33.44
CA ALA A 1009 -29.93 -26.97 -32.39
C ALA A 1009 -29.96 -28.31 -31.62
N GLY A 1010 -29.23 -29.33 -32.09
CA GLY A 1010 -29.16 -30.62 -31.42
C GLY A 1010 -28.08 -30.70 -30.35
N HIS A 1011 -27.17 -29.73 -30.30
CA HIS A 1011 -26.07 -29.67 -29.34
C HIS A 1011 -26.52 -29.08 -28.00
N ALA A 1012 -25.93 -29.52 -26.89
CA ALA A 1012 -26.25 -29.04 -25.53
C ALA A 1012 -26.11 -27.51 -25.40
N LEU A 1013 -24.99 -26.96 -25.87
CA LEU A 1013 -24.74 -25.51 -25.97
C LEU A 1013 -25.83 -24.67 -26.66
N ALA A 1014 -26.76 -25.28 -27.41
CA ALA A 1014 -27.88 -24.55 -28.01
C ALA A 1014 -29.03 -24.30 -27.03
N GLY A 1015 -29.05 -24.93 -25.84
CA GLY A 1015 -30.12 -24.79 -24.86
C GLY A 1015 -31.50 -25.17 -25.39
N GLY A 1016 -31.57 -26.04 -26.40
CA GLY A 1016 -32.80 -26.36 -27.12
C GLY A 1016 -33.40 -25.21 -27.95
N LEU A 1017 -32.67 -24.11 -28.14
CA LEU A 1017 -33.04 -23.02 -29.04
C LEU A 1017 -32.74 -23.42 -30.50
N SER A 1018 -33.42 -22.76 -31.45
CA SER A 1018 -33.23 -23.02 -32.88
C SER A 1018 -33.59 -21.81 -33.72
N GLY A 1019 -33.00 -21.69 -34.92
CA GLY A 1019 -33.25 -20.57 -35.82
C GLY A 1019 -32.50 -19.30 -35.40
N THR A 1020 -33.01 -18.15 -35.85
CA THR A 1020 -32.45 -16.84 -35.47
C THR A 1020 -33.03 -16.40 -34.13
N VAL A 1021 -32.16 -16.15 -33.16
CA VAL A 1021 -32.50 -15.84 -31.76
C VAL A 1021 -31.99 -14.44 -31.44
N THR A 1022 -32.83 -13.58 -30.87
CA THR A 1022 -32.39 -12.30 -30.31
C THR A 1022 -31.73 -12.56 -28.98
N VAL A 1023 -30.47 -12.16 -28.82
CA VAL A 1023 -29.66 -12.44 -27.63
C VAL A 1023 -29.39 -11.20 -26.78
N THR A 1024 -29.37 -10.01 -27.38
CA THR A 1024 -29.24 -8.72 -26.67
C THR A 1024 -30.35 -7.75 -27.05
N GLY A 1025 -30.73 -6.88 -26.12
CA GLY A 1025 -31.73 -5.82 -26.30
C GLY A 1025 -31.16 -4.59 -27.03
N THR A 1026 -29.85 -4.38 -26.95
CA THR A 1026 -29.14 -3.26 -27.59
C THR A 1026 -28.15 -3.79 -28.63
N ALA A 1027 -28.07 -3.11 -29.78
CA ALA A 1027 -27.13 -3.46 -30.83
C ALA A 1027 -25.69 -3.16 -30.39
N GLY A 1028 -24.81 -4.14 -30.56
CA GLY A 1028 -23.40 -4.01 -30.16
C GLY A 1028 -22.48 -4.91 -30.96
N TRP A 1029 -21.30 -5.15 -30.39
CA TRP A 1029 -20.30 -6.03 -30.96
C TRP A 1029 -20.57 -7.48 -30.59
N GLU A 1030 -20.51 -8.37 -31.58
CA GLU A 1030 -20.66 -9.81 -31.42
C GLU A 1030 -19.34 -10.49 -31.80
N MET A 1031 -18.72 -11.15 -30.83
CA MET A 1031 -17.41 -11.80 -30.99
C MET A 1031 -17.54 -13.10 -31.79
N TYR A 1032 -16.64 -13.34 -32.75
CA TYR A 1032 -16.65 -14.58 -33.55
C TYR A 1032 -15.26 -15.15 -33.80
N GLY A 1033 -15.21 -16.46 -34.02
CA GLY A 1033 -14.04 -17.23 -34.43
C GLY A 1033 -14.33 -18.18 -35.59
N LEU A 1034 -13.26 -18.57 -36.29
CA LEU A 1034 -13.23 -19.65 -37.28
C LEU A 1034 -12.39 -20.78 -36.68
N PRO A 1035 -13.00 -21.62 -35.82
CA PRO A 1035 -12.27 -22.68 -35.14
C PRO A 1035 -11.89 -23.81 -36.11
N SER A 1036 -11.01 -24.69 -35.66
CA SER A 1036 -10.55 -25.88 -36.41
C SER A 1036 -11.72 -26.81 -36.78
N SER A 1037 -11.45 -27.85 -37.56
CA SER A 1037 -12.47 -28.81 -37.98
C SER A 1037 -13.12 -29.59 -36.84
N ASP A 1038 -12.43 -29.69 -35.70
CA ASP A 1038 -12.86 -30.55 -34.59
C ASP A 1038 -13.78 -29.80 -33.62
N ALA A 1039 -13.81 -28.46 -33.68
CA ALA A 1039 -14.78 -27.70 -32.89
C ALA A 1039 -16.21 -27.93 -33.35
N VAL A 1040 -17.11 -28.09 -32.38
CA VAL A 1040 -18.54 -27.97 -32.65
C VAL A 1040 -18.90 -26.49 -32.81
N LYS A 1041 -19.61 -26.15 -33.90
CA LYS A 1041 -20.09 -24.79 -34.20
C LYS A 1041 -21.59 -24.74 -33.97
N VAL A 1042 -22.01 -24.09 -32.89
CA VAL A 1042 -23.38 -24.16 -32.38
C VAL A 1042 -24.21 -22.98 -32.84
N ALA A 1043 -23.61 -21.79 -32.86
CA ALA A 1043 -24.23 -20.58 -33.37
C ALA A 1043 -23.25 -19.79 -34.26
N THR A 1044 -23.81 -19.04 -35.20
CA THR A 1044 -23.07 -18.14 -36.09
C THR A 1044 -23.67 -16.75 -36.09
N VAL A 1045 -22.90 -15.75 -36.50
CA VAL A 1045 -23.43 -14.40 -36.79
C VAL A 1045 -24.61 -14.54 -37.77
N ALA A 1046 -25.72 -13.85 -37.49
CA ALA A 1046 -26.91 -13.94 -38.33
C ALA A 1046 -26.61 -13.55 -39.80
N GLY A 1047 -26.83 -14.49 -40.73
CA GLY A 1047 -26.57 -14.29 -42.16
C GLY A 1047 -25.11 -14.48 -42.60
N GLN A 1048 -24.18 -14.82 -41.69
CA GLN A 1048 -22.77 -15.09 -41.98
C GLN A 1048 -22.38 -16.48 -41.44
N PRO A 1049 -22.72 -17.59 -42.14
CA PRO A 1049 -22.61 -18.95 -41.60
C PRO A 1049 -21.18 -19.45 -41.33
N ASP A 1050 -20.17 -18.74 -41.82
CA ASP A 1050 -18.76 -19.11 -41.61
C ASP A 1050 -18.19 -18.55 -40.28
N LYS A 1051 -18.88 -17.59 -39.64
CA LYS A 1051 -18.42 -16.89 -38.42
C LYS A 1051 -19.11 -17.46 -37.20
N ALA A 1052 -18.43 -18.36 -36.48
CA ALA A 1052 -19.00 -19.01 -35.30
C ALA A 1052 -18.88 -18.10 -34.07
N VAL A 1053 -19.99 -17.93 -33.36
CA VAL A 1053 -20.12 -17.04 -32.19
C VAL A 1053 -20.34 -17.83 -30.90
N ILE A 1054 -20.80 -19.09 -31.04
CA ILE A 1054 -20.74 -20.10 -29.99
C ILE A 1054 -20.12 -21.35 -30.60
N PHE A 1055 -18.95 -21.72 -30.11
CA PHE A 1055 -18.26 -22.93 -30.52
C PHE A 1055 -17.49 -23.55 -29.36
N GLY A 1056 -17.31 -24.86 -29.40
CA GLY A 1056 -16.71 -25.62 -28.31
C GLY A 1056 -15.72 -26.68 -28.77
N TYR A 1057 -14.75 -26.98 -27.91
CA TYR A 1057 -13.85 -28.13 -28.01
C TYR A 1057 -14.03 -29.00 -26.77
N ASP A 1058 -14.18 -30.31 -26.94
CA ASP A 1058 -14.05 -31.27 -25.86
C ASP A 1058 -12.57 -31.46 -25.49
N LYS A 1059 -12.30 -31.98 -24.28
CA LYS A 1059 -10.95 -32.31 -23.85
C LYS A 1059 -10.31 -33.32 -24.82
N GLY A 1060 -9.19 -32.94 -25.41
CA GLY A 1060 -8.43 -33.75 -26.36
C GLY A 1060 -8.70 -33.46 -27.84
N ASP A 1061 -9.68 -32.62 -28.17
CA ASP A 1061 -9.93 -32.23 -29.57
C ASP A 1061 -8.76 -31.44 -30.16
N GLU A 1062 -8.52 -31.57 -31.47
CA GLU A 1062 -7.45 -30.83 -32.14
C GLU A 1062 -7.80 -29.33 -32.25
N MET A 1063 -7.05 -28.52 -31.50
CA MET A 1063 -6.96 -27.07 -31.65
C MET A 1063 -5.76 -26.72 -32.55
N VAL A 1064 -5.46 -25.43 -32.75
CA VAL A 1064 -4.37 -25.01 -33.63
C VAL A 1064 -3.00 -25.35 -33.02
N GLY A 1065 -2.39 -26.44 -33.49
CA GLY A 1065 -1.05 -26.85 -33.07
C GLY A 1065 -0.98 -27.52 -31.69
N MET A 1066 -2.12 -27.82 -31.07
CA MET A 1066 -2.22 -28.54 -29.80
C MET A 1066 -3.59 -29.21 -29.64
N THR A 1067 -3.76 -30.02 -28.61
CA THR A 1067 -5.07 -30.57 -28.21
C THR A 1067 -5.64 -29.80 -27.03
N ALA A 1068 -6.96 -29.63 -26.95
CA ALA A 1068 -7.64 -28.95 -25.84
C ALA A 1068 -7.34 -29.62 -24.48
N PRO A 1069 -6.70 -28.92 -23.50
CA PRO A 1069 -6.36 -29.51 -22.20
C PRO A 1069 -7.59 -29.83 -21.32
N ALA A 1070 -8.63 -29.03 -21.49
CA ALA A 1070 -9.98 -29.18 -20.96
C ALA A 1070 -10.97 -28.59 -21.96
N ARG A 1071 -12.26 -28.56 -21.64
CA ARG A 1071 -13.25 -27.92 -22.53
C ARG A 1071 -12.92 -26.45 -22.76
N ARG A 1072 -13.08 -25.99 -24.01
CA ARG A 1072 -12.87 -24.60 -24.42
C ARG A 1072 -14.09 -24.12 -25.16
N VAL A 1073 -14.66 -22.98 -24.76
CA VAL A 1073 -15.83 -22.39 -25.41
C VAL A 1073 -15.51 -20.96 -25.80
N GLY A 1074 -15.72 -20.63 -27.08
CA GLY A 1074 -15.77 -19.25 -27.53
C GLY A 1074 -17.22 -18.78 -27.48
N PHE A 1075 -17.44 -17.61 -26.88
CA PHE A 1075 -18.77 -17.05 -26.65
C PHE A 1075 -18.84 -15.61 -27.17
N PHE A 1076 -20.03 -15.17 -27.58
CA PHE A 1076 -20.21 -13.97 -28.40
C PHE A 1076 -20.24 -12.66 -27.60
N LEU A 1077 -20.36 -12.76 -26.28
CA LEU A 1077 -20.73 -11.68 -25.38
C LEU A 1077 -19.66 -10.57 -25.33
N SER A 1078 -20.10 -9.32 -25.43
CA SER A 1078 -19.26 -8.16 -25.12
C SER A 1078 -19.73 -7.48 -23.83
N ASP A 1079 -18.76 -7.06 -23.03
CA ASP A 1079 -18.87 -6.21 -21.83
C ASP A 1079 -19.77 -4.99 -22.06
N LEU A 1080 -19.73 -4.37 -23.24
CA LEU A 1080 -20.57 -3.20 -23.57
C LEU A 1080 -22.07 -3.50 -23.72
N VAL A 1081 -22.48 -4.78 -23.80
CA VAL A 1081 -23.88 -5.17 -24.02
C VAL A 1081 -24.38 -6.26 -23.07
N ALA A 1082 -23.56 -6.72 -22.12
CA ALA A 1082 -23.91 -7.79 -21.20
C ALA A 1082 -25.07 -7.42 -20.26
N ASP A 1083 -25.17 -6.16 -19.86
CA ASP A 1083 -26.30 -5.62 -19.10
C ASP A 1083 -27.63 -5.61 -19.89
N SER A 1084 -27.57 -5.79 -21.22
CA SER A 1084 -28.72 -5.83 -22.13
C SER A 1084 -29.09 -7.23 -22.59
N MET A 1085 -28.47 -8.29 -22.06
CA MET A 1085 -28.77 -9.66 -22.44
C MET A 1085 -30.24 -10.03 -22.21
N THR A 1086 -30.83 -10.68 -23.20
CA THR A 1086 -32.20 -11.19 -23.12
C THR A 1086 -32.24 -12.54 -22.41
N THR A 1087 -33.43 -13.00 -22.01
CA THR A 1087 -33.62 -14.35 -21.43
C THR A 1087 -33.03 -15.46 -22.30
N ASP A 1088 -33.20 -15.38 -23.63
CA ASP A 1088 -32.64 -16.38 -24.54
C ASP A 1088 -31.11 -16.26 -24.66
N GLY A 1089 -30.57 -15.05 -24.53
CA GLY A 1089 -29.13 -14.83 -24.41
C GLY A 1089 -28.56 -15.48 -23.16
N TRP A 1090 -29.16 -15.22 -21.99
CA TRP A 1090 -28.69 -15.77 -20.71
C TRP A 1090 -28.76 -17.28 -20.71
N LYS A 1091 -29.84 -17.84 -21.28
CA LYS A 1091 -29.96 -19.28 -21.48
C LYS A 1091 -28.79 -19.88 -22.27
N LEU A 1092 -28.33 -19.22 -23.34
CA LEU A 1092 -27.17 -19.70 -24.10
C LEU A 1092 -25.86 -19.61 -23.30
N PHE A 1093 -25.73 -18.58 -22.45
CA PHE A 1093 -24.58 -18.41 -21.57
C PHE A 1093 -24.56 -19.49 -20.48
N ASP A 1094 -25.70 -19.78 -19.86
CA ASP A 1094 -25.85 -20.84 -18.86
C ASP A 1094 -25.45 -22.20 -19.43
N GLU A 1095 -25.92 -22.52 -20.63
CA GLU A 1095 -25.59 -23.78 -21.31
C GLU A 1095 -24.10 -23.83 -21.71
N ALA A 1096 -23.47 -22.68 -22.01
CA ALA A 1096 -22.03 -22.60 -22.22
C ALA A 1096 -21.24 -22.90 -20.95
N VAL A 1097 -21.67 -22.35 -19.81
CA VAL A 1097 -21.09 -22.61 -18.49
C VAL A 1097 -21.29 -24.07 -18.05
N GLU A 1098 -22.49 -24.62 -18.18
CA GLU A 1098 -22.82 -26.01 -17.82
C GLU A 1098 -22.11 -27.03 -18.70
N TRP A 1099 -22.01 -26.75 -20.01
CA TRP A 1099 -21.28 -27.61 -20.92
C TRP A 1099 -19.78 -27.55 -20.66
N ALA A 1100 -19.20 -26.36 -20.48
CA ALA A 1100 -17.77 -26.23 -20.20
C ALA A 1100 -17.38 -26.93 -18.87
N SER A 1101 -18.14 -26.69 -17.80
CA SER A 1101 -17.89 -27.26 -16.46
C SER A 1101 -18.16 -28.77 -16.36
N GLY A 1102 -18.83 -29.37 -17.35
CA GLY A 1102 -19.14 -30.80 -17.34
C GLY A 1102 -20.32 -31.19 -16.47
N ARG A 1103 -21.21 -30.23 -16.18
CA ARG A 1103 -22.43 -30.42 -15.38
C ARG A 1103 -23.67 -30.81 -16.20
N SER A 1104 -23.57 -30.76 -17.54
CA SER A 1104 -24.63 -31.14 -18.49
C SER A 1104 -24.64 -32.61 -18.91
#